data_AF-A0A7D5XKS0-F1
#
_entry.id   AF-A0A7D5XKS0-F1
#
_cell.length_a   1.000
_cell.length_b   1.000
_cell.length_c   1.000
_cell.angle_alpha   90.00
_cell.angle_beta   90.00
_cell.angle_gamma   90.00
#
_symmetry.space_group_name_H-M   'P 1'
#
loop_
_entity.id
_entity.type
_entity.pdbx_description
1 polymer ?
#
loop_
_entity_poly.entity_id
_entity_poly.type
_entity_poly.pdbx_seq_one_letter_code
_entity_poly.pdbx_strand_id
1 'polypeptide(L)'
;MRKGILLLSLLLLAYISQAQLNVTEFVTPYLYDWENYPKDVRVVNAALASGNYSIVVINGTYTFMLNLSDNIYFVENQGQIDSLLREYYSKTTYPTAAELYALNSSFQSFLGSRGLELECKVVTGLASPDGSERFSCNPENRCESCQSVPVCRDVMKGTQQTSDQMSSVLVQSIMRMEYDFHILNTNVTVFLDNFANISSATSQSLVAMKQSISGIKTAVDDLGKPPVRTIYETYQDFKNPKALGYCRNFYTAYNLTALNSAMNKVTDISSRVPTEEMLATQISSVYNYTPARKANKTINDERKAFLAFYSTRVARKDNITNRANVVLSFITDNTTRDQLDQLGSMLSDIRELGDNRDYAGVDLLSENFSQTADRLESHVSGLATTYNELLLENQSTSDALFEAWLRVRPEDLVTKNRLDDLYTQKESIEFTIYNSSPLSLGEAGNLTTELMSIRFNANDIRDAKKSASMQQMNNLVETLAKPVVSLSFSLLDPFMPLSYSEKEKNAPTIIGVTLVIFDILFFLVCVGTFLYFVRSRRIELHKVARILWAFIFAFIALILALGSLALYNVADMQSNPTTYDVFLNELKGSTKVGVVADLTGLNGTIRESLVNCSERVALKLGSLQKDVMHYGFDGENCIVFNETQSRTSCENNLDAHPVIILSSGEEDKATFRVLYTKEATLEGDENFFDECAISRVVG
;
A
#
# COMPACT_ATOMS: atom_id res chain seq x y z
N MET A 1 -22.38 -50.59 -11.64
CA MET A 1 -21.83 -50.60 -10.27
C MET A 1 -20.44 -49.93 -10.14
N ARG A 2 -19.42 -50.29 -10.93
CA ARG A 2 -18.06 -49.70 -10.78
C ARG A 2 -17.96 -48.16 -10.91
N LYS A 3 -18.77 -47.52 -11.76
CA LYS A 3 -18.79 -46.04 -11.89
C LYS A 3 -19.42 -45.32 -10.69
N GLY A 4 -20.37 -45.96 -9.99
CA GLY A 4 -21.01 -45.38 -8.80
C GLY A 4 -20.12 -45.41 -7.56
N ILE A 5 -19.32 -46.48 -7.42
CA ILE A 5 -18.35 -46.60 -6.31
C ILE A 5 -17.24 -45.54 -6.46
N LEU A 6 -16.77 -45.29 -7.70
CA LEU A 6 -15.71 -44.30 -7.95
C LEU A 6 -16.18 -42.87 -7.67
N LEU A 7 -17.43 -42.53 -8.02
CA LEU A 7 -18.05 -41.23 -7.73
C LEU A 7 -18.26 -41.03 -6.23
N LEU A 8 -18.68 -42.08 -5.51
CA LEU A 8 -18.86 -42.04 -4.05
C LEU A 8 -17.53 -41.86 -3.32
N SER A 9 -16.45 -42.52 -3.77
CA SER A 9 -15.11 -42.33 -3.20
C SER A 9 -14.52 -40.94 -3.50
N LEU A 10 -14.79 -40.36 -4.67
CA LEU A 10 -14.38 -38.98 -5.00
C LEU A 10 -15.15 -37.95 -4.18
N LEU A 11 -16.45 -38.15 -3.97
CA LEU A 11 -17.26 -37.30 -3.09
C LEU A 11 -16.83 -37.41 -1.62
N LEU A 12 -16.47 -38.61 -1.15
CA LEU A 12 -15.89 -38.79 0.20
C LEU A 12 -14.53 -38.08 0.34
N LEU A 13 -13.65 -38.21 -0.65
CA LEU A 13 -12.34 -37.52 -0.66
C LEU A 13 -12.50 -35.99 -0.70
N ALA A 14 -13.44 -35.48 -1.49
CA ALA A 14 -13.75 -34.05 -1.55
C ALA A 14 -14.32 -33.54 -0.21
N TYR A 15 -15.22 -34.29 0.43
CA TYR A 15 -15.81 -33.94 1.73
C TYR A 15 -14.77 -33.94 2.86
N ILE A 16 -13.87 -34.93 2.88
CA ILE A 16 -12.76 -34.99 3.85
C ILE A 16 -11.78 -33.82 3.64
N SER A 17 -11.52 -33.42 2.39
CA SER A 17 -10.63 -32.29 2.09
C SER A 17 -11.20 -30.93 2.54
N GLN A 18 -12.52 -30.70 2.39
CA GLN A 18 -13.17 -29.46 2.83
C GLN A 18 -13.21 -29.32 4.35
N ALA A 19 -13.47 -30.42 5.07
CA ALA A 19 -13.46 -30.41 6.54
C ALA A 19 -12.06 -30.08 7.12
N GLN A 20 -10.98 -30.58 6.50
CA GLN A 20 -9.61 -30.24 6.91
C GLN A 20 -9.21 -28.80 6.58
N LEU A 21 -9.66 -28.26 5.43
CA LEU A 21 -9.46 -26.86 5.07
C LEU A 21 -10.11 -25.92 6.11
N ASN A 22 -11.36 -26.18 6.51
CA ASN A 22 -12.07 -25.35 7.48
C ASN A 22 -11.43 -25.37 8.88
N VAL A 23 -10.90 -26.51 9.33
CA VAL A 23 -10.20 -26.58 10.63
C VAL A 23 -8.84 -25.88 10.57
N THR A 24 -8.15 -25.92 9.44
CA THR A 24 -6.86 -25.23 9.26
C THR A 24 -7.03 -23.71 9.33
N GLU A 25 -8.00 -23.17 8.59
CA GLU A 25 -8.34 -21.74 8.62
C GLU A 25 -8.80 -21.31 10.02
N PHE A 26 -9.54 -22.17 10.72
CA PHE A 26 -9.96 -21.89 12.08
C PHE A 26 -8.79 -21.88 13.07
N VAL A 27 -7.85 -22.82 12.99
CA VAL A 27 -6.77 -22.98 13.99
C VAL A 27 -5.67 -21.94 13.82
N THR A 28 -5.34 -21.56 12.59
CA THR A 28 -4.17 -20.71 12.27
C THR A 28 -4.14 -19.39 13.07
N PRO A 29 -5.25 -18.63 13.24
CA PRO A 29 -5.26 -17.40 14.03
C PRO A 29 -4.96 -17.56 15.53
N TYR A 30 -5.01 -18.78 16.07
CA TYR A 30 -4.81 -19.07 17.49
C TYR A 30 -3.37 -19.54 17.81
N LEU A 31 -2.52 -19.68 16.78
CA LEU A 31 -1.11 -20.04 16.94
C LEU A 31 -0.28 -18.86 17.49
N TYR A 32 0.77 -19.16 18.24
CA TYR A 32 1.77 -18.17 18.61
C TYR A 32 2.68 -17.86 17.41
N ASP A 33 3.33 -16.69 17.40
CA ASP A 33 4.15 -16.23 16.27
C ASP A 33 5.28 -17.20 15.85
N TRP A 34 5.73 -18.07 16.75
CA TRP A 34 6.77 -19.08 16.49
C TRP A 34 6.22 -20.47 16.10
N GLU A 35 4.90 -20.65 16.08
CA GLU A 35 4.23 -21.90 15.74
C GLU A 35 3.65 -21.83 14.33
N ASN A 36 3.79 -22.92 13.58
CA ASN A 36 3.44 -22.96 12.16
C ASN A 36 2.57 -24.17 11.85
N TYR A 37 1.47 -23.95 11.15
CA TYR A 37 0.70 -25.03 10.53
C TYR A 37 1.35 -25.43 9.19
N PRO A 38 1.47 -26.73 8.85
CA PRO A 38 1.12 -27.91 9.64
C PRO A 38 2.27 -28.45 10.52
N LYS A 39 3.44 -27.82 10.51
CA LYS A 39 4.67 -28.34 11.13
C LYS A 39 4.50 -28.63 12.62
N ASP A 40 3.92 -27.68 13.34
CA ASP A 40 3.83 -27.70 14.80
C ASP A 40 2.43 -28.14 15.26
N VAL A 41 1.47 -28.30 14.34
CA VAL A 41 0.05 -28.54 14.63
C VAL A 41 -0.39 -29.88 14.06
N ARG A 42 -0.89 -30.74 14.93
CA ARG A 42 -1.56 -32.00 14.58
C ARG A 42 -3.03 -31.93 15.00
N VAL A 43 -3.93 -32.15 14.04
CA VAL A 43 -5.37 -32.23 14.28
C VAL A 43 -5.80 -33.70 14.29
N VAL A 44 -6.43 -34.13 15.37
CA VAL A 44 -6.97 -35.49 15.52
C VAL A 44 -8.50 -35.42 15.46
N ASN A 45 -9.09 -35.93 14.38
CA ASN A 45 -10.54 -35.96 14.21
C ASN A 45 -11.15 -37.18 14.92
N ALA A 46 -12.23 -36.97 15.66
CA ALA A 46 -12.93 -37.99 16.42
C ALA A 46 -14.44 -37.95 16.14
N ALA A 47 -14.99 -39.05 15.63
CA ALA A 47 -16.43 -39.26 15.49
C ALA A 47 -16.99 -39.90 16.77
N LEU A 48 -17.55 -39.06 17.63
CA LEU A 48 -18.08 -39.43 18.95
C LEU A 48 -19.61 -39.55 18.90
N ALA A 49 -20.21 -40.24 19.86
CA ALA A 49 -21.66 -40.44 19.94
C ALA A 49 -22.40 -39.10 20.12
N SER A 50 -21.72 -38.15 20.75
CA SER A 50 -22.17 -36.78 20.99
C SER A 50 -21.88 -35.81 19.83
N GLY A 51 -21.29 -36.27 18.72
CA GLY A 51 -20.98 -35.44 17.55
C GLY A 51 -19.57 -35.63 16.98
N ASN A 52 -19.21 -34.76 16.03
CA ASN A 52 -17.87 -34.74 15.44
C ASN A 52 -16.99 -33.73 16.17
N TYR A 53 -15.80 -34.14 16.57
CA TYR A 53 -14.85 -33.31 17.32
C TYR A 53 -13.46 -33.34 16.69
N SER A 54 -12.67 -32.31 16.95
CA SER A 54 -11.23 -32.27 16.65
C SER A 54 -10.45 -31.97 17.90
N ILE A 55 -9.40 -32.74 18.15
CA ILE A 55 -8.41 -32.45 19.20
C ILE A 55 -7.19 -31.83 18.52
N VAL A 56 -6.88 -30.59 18.90
CA VAL A 56 -5.74 -29.85 18.36
C VAL A 56 -4.55 -30.01 19.29
N VAL A 57 -3.49 -30.61 18.75
CA VAL A 57 -2.23 -30.87 19.44
C VAL A 57 -1.17 -29.97 18.84
N ILE A 58 -0.56 -29.10 19.65
CA ILE A 58 0.47 -28.15 19.23
C ILE A 58 1.77 -28.50 19.94
N ASN A 59 2.85 -28.68 19.19
CA ASN A 59 4.16 -29.11 19.70
C ASN A 59 4.07 -30.36 20.61
N GLY A 60 3.23 -31.33 20.22
CA GLY A 60 2.99 -32.55 20.98
C GLY A 60 2.05 -32.41 22.19
N THR A 61 1.58 -31.21 22.52
CA THR A 61 0.73 -30.93 23.67
C THR A 61 -0.73 -30.74 23.27
N TYR A 62 -1.65 -31.42 23.96
CA TYR A 62 -3.09 -31.28 23.73
C TYR A 62 -3.52 -29.87 24.17
N THR A 63 -3.87 -29.01 23.22
CA THR A 63 -4.01 -27.58 23.49
C THR A 63 -5.47 -27.15 23.57
N PHE A 64 -6.31 -27.58 22.64
CA PHE A 64 -7.75 -27.30 22.70
C PHE A 64 -8.55 -28.33 21.89
N MET A 65 -9.85 -28.38 22.13
CA MET A 65 -10.79 -29.26 21.44
C MET A 65 -11.87 -28.42 20.75
N LEU A 66 -12.26 -28.84 19.54
CA LEU A 66 -13.25 -28.18 18.71
C LEU A 66 -14.44 -29.11 18.48
N ASN A 67 -15.66 -28.59 18.57
CA ASN A 67 -16.85 -29.25 18.06
C ASN A 67 -17.03 -28.87 16.58
N LEU A 68 -17.36 -29.83 15.72
CA LEU A 68 -17.53 -29.70 14.28
C LEU A 68 -18.97 -29.96 13.79
N SER A 69 -19.93 -30.13 14.70
CA SER A 69 -21.25 -30.67 14.35
C SER A 69 -22.16 -29.67 13.61
N ASP A 70 -22.08 -28.38 13.94
CA ASP A 70 -22.87 -27.31 13.28
C ASP A 70 -21.98 -26.16 12.80
N ASN A 71 -21.13 -25.64 13.70
CA ASN A 71 -20.09 -24.66 13.43
C ASN A 71 -18.83 -25.05 14.22
N ILE A 72 -17.67 -24.57 13.80
CA ILE A 72 -16.42 -24.81 14.52
C ILE A 72 -16.37 -23.90 15.76
N TYR A 73 -16.39 -24.48 16.96
CA TYR A 73 -16.23 -23.73 18.22
C TYR A 73 -15.47 -24.54 19.28
N PHE A 74 -14.90 -23.85 20.26
CA PHE A 74 -14.13 -24.46 21.35
C PHE A 74 -15.03 -25.22 22.33
N VAL A 75 -14.59 -26.40 22.76
CA VAL A 75 -15.15 -27.09 23.92
C VAL A 75 -14.47 -26.53 25.16
N GLU A 76 -15.20 -25.74 25.96
CA GLU A 76 -14.63 -25.00 27.09
C GLU A 76 -14.93 -25.64 28.45
N ASN A 77 -15.96 -26.49 28.54
CA ASN A 77 -16.34 -27.14 29.79
C ASN A 77 -15.40 -28.32 30.10
N GLN A 78 -14.70 -28.28 31.23
CA GLN A 78 -13.76 -29.32 31.63
C GLN A 78 -14.39 -30.72 31.74
N GLY A 79 -15.62 -30.83 32.27
CA GLY A 79 -16.33 -32.11 32.38
C GLY A 79 -16.74 -32.67 31.01
N GLN A 80 -17.07 -31.78 30.06
CA GLN A 80 -17.30 -32.17 28.67
C GLN A 80 -16.01 -32.65 28.00
N ILE A 81 -14.88 -31.96 28.22
CA ILE A 81 -13.56 -32.38 27.71
C ILE A 81 -13.20 -33.77 28.25
N ASP A 82 -13.38 -34.01 29.56
CA ASP A 82 -13.14 -35.32 30.20
C ASP A 82 -13.98 -36.43 29.55
N SER A 83 -15.29 -36.23 29.45
CA SER A 83 -16.21 -37.20 28.83
C SER A 83 -15.82 -37.51 27.38
N LEU A 84 -15.51 -36.49 26.58
CA LEU A 84 -15.15 -36.65 25.18
C LEU A 84 -13.78 -37.33 24.99
N LEU A 85 -12.77 -37.00 25.80
CA LEU A 85 -11.47 -37.67 25.74
C LEU A 85 -11.56 -39.13 26.20
N ARG A 86 -12.37 -39.44 27.23
CA ARG A 86 -12.64 -40.83 27.62
C ARG A 86 -13.34 -41.61 26.51
N GLU A 87 -14.33 -41.02 25.86
CA GLU A 87 -15.01 -41.65 24.73
C GLU A 87 -14.07 -41.86 23.54
N TYR A 88 -13.20 -40.89 23.26
CA TYR A 88 -12.18 -41.01 22.23
C TYR A 88 -11.24 -42.18 22.51
N TYR A 89 -10.70 -42.28 23.73
CA TYR A 89 -9.78 -43.37 24.09
C TYR A 89 -10.47 -44.73 24.16
N SER A 90 -11.73 -44.79 24.61
CA SER A 90 -12.50 -46.03 24.63
C SER A 90 -12.74 -46.60 23.23
N LYS A 91 -12.87 -45.73 22.22
CA LYS A 91 -13.02 -46.13 20.82
C LYS A 91 -11.70 -46.46 20.11
N THR A 92 -10.61 -45.78 20.46
CA THR A 92 -9.36 -45.82 19.66
C THR A 92 -8.24 -46.64 20.28
N THR A 93 -8.21 -46.78 21.61
CA THR A 93 -7.06 -47.37 22.33
C THR A 93 -7.42 -48.49 23.29
N TYR A 94 -8.66 -48.51 23.80
CA TYR A 94 -9.09 -49.54 24.74
C TYR A 94 -9.21 -50.91 24.05
N PRO A 95 -8.98 -52.02 24.77
CA PRO A 95 -8.99 -53.34 24.18
C PRO A 95 -10.37 -53.72 23.65
N THR A 96 -10.38 -54.27 22.45
CA THR A 96 -11.56 -54.87 21.84
C THR A 96 -11.94 -56.18 22.55
N ALA A 97 -13.21 -56.59 22.39
CA ALA A 97 -13.68 -57.88 22.93
C ALA A 97 -12.86 -59.06 22.41
N ALA A 98 -12.36 -59.00 21.17
CA ALA A 98 -11.51 -60.03 20.59
C ALA A 98 -10.13 -60.10 21.25
N GLU A 99 -9.51 -58.96 21.56
CA GLU A 99 -8.23 -58.90 22.27
C GLU A 99 -8.36 -59.42 23.71
N LEU A 100 -9.43 -59.04 24.42
CA LEU A 100 -9.73 -59.56 25.75
C LEU A 100 -10.01 -61.06 25.73
N TYR A 101 -10.76 -61.55 24.74
CA TYR A 101 -10.99 -62.98 24.55
C TYR A 101 -9.69 -63.73 24.28
N ALA A 102 -8.80 -63.19 23.43
CA ALA A 102 -7.51 -63.81 23.12
C ALA A 102 -6.56 -63.83 24.33
N LEU A 103 -6.60 -62.80 25.18
CA LEU A 103 -5.89 -62.74 26.46
C LEU A 103 -6.44 -63.82 27.41
N ASN A 104 -7.76 -63.84 27.63
CA ASN A 104 -8.42 -64.82 28.49
C ASN A 104 -8.14 -66.25 28.01
N SER A 105 -8.29 -66.52 26.72
CA SER A 105 -8.04 -67.84 26.14
C SER A 105 -6.60 -68.31 26.37
N SER A 106 -5.62 -67.41 26.27
CA SER A 106 -4.22 -67.75 26.58
C SER A 106 -4.04 -68.06 28.07
N PHE A 107 -4.66 -67.26 28.94
CA PHE A 107 -4.59 -67.47 30.38
C PHE A 107 -5.33 -68.76 30.82
N GLN A 108 -6.51 -69.02 30.27
CA GLN A 108 -7.29 -70.24 30.49
C GLN A 108 -6.57 -71.47 29.96
N SER A 109 -5.80 -71.36 28.87
CA SER A 109 -4.94 -72.47 28.41
C SER A 109 -3.83 -72.77 29.42
N PHE A 110 -3.25 -71.73 30.04
CA PHE A 110 -2.34 -71.92 31.18
C PHE A 110 -3.08 -72.54 32.38
N LEU A 111 -4.26 -72.05 32.76
CA LEU A 111 -5.06 -72.65 33.84
C LEU A 111 -5.44 -74.11 33.54
N GLY A 112 -5.77 -74.45 32.30
CA GLY A 112 -6.05 -75.82 31.89
C GLY A 112 -4.84 -76.75 32.03
N SER A 113 -3.62 -76.24 31.82
CA SER A 113 -2.38 -77.00 32.06
C SER A 113 -2.15 -77.33 33.54
N ARG A 114 -2.84 -76.61 34.44
CA ARG A 114 -2.93 -76.94 35.87
C ARG A 114 -3.82 -78.16 36.14
N GLY A 115 -4.53 -78.71 35.16
CA GLY A 115 -5.40 -79.89 35.34
C GLY A 115 -4.66 -81.16 35.78
N LEU A 116 -3.36 -81.29 35.48
CA LEU A 116 -2.52 -82.40 35.95
C LEU A 116 -2.31 -82.41 37.47
N GLU A 117 -2.73 -81.36 38.15
CA GLU A 117 -2.85 -81.33 39.60
C GLU A 117 -4.04 -82.10 40.17
N LEU A 118 -5.15 -82.21 39.42
CA LEU A 118 -6.26 -83.05 39.85
C LEU A 118 -5.85 -84.53 39.84
N GLU A 119 -4.97 -84.92 38.92
CA GLU A 119 -4.34 -86.25 38.94
C GLU A 119 -3.45 -86.43 40.18
N CYS A 120 -2.85 -85.34 40.68
CA CYS A 120 -2.10 -85.38 41.92
C CYS A 120 -2.96 -85.80 43.11
N LYS A 121 -4.20 -85.31 43.23
CA LYS A 121 -5.16 -85.71 44.29
C LYS A 121 -5.38 -87.23 44.35
N VAL A 122 -5.43 -87.89 43.18
CA VAL A 122 -5.62 -89.34 43.06
C VAL A 122 -4.35 -90.11 43.44
N VAL A 123 -3.19 -89.64 42.98
CA VAL A 123 -1.90 -90.32 43.20
C VAL A 123 -1.40 -90.15 44.64
N THR A 124 -1.72 -89.04 45.29
CA THR A 124 -1.25 -88.68 46.64
C THR A 124 -2.11 -89.24 47.78
N GLY A 125 -3.22 -89.90 47.48
CA GLY A 125 -4.14 -90.45 48.49
C GLY A 125 -5.05 -89.39 49.14
N LEU A 126 -5.11 -88.18 48.58
CA LEU A 126 -6.03 -87.11 49.01
C LEU A 126 -7.48 -87.31 48.51
N ALA A 127 -7.71 -88.31 47.65
CA ALA A 127 -9.05 -88.79 47.30
C ALA A 127 -9.58 -89.72 48.41
N SER A 128 -10.79 -89.46 48.91
CA SER A 128 -11.43 -90.36 49.88
C SER A 128 -11.73 -91.73 49.23
N PRO A 129 -11.54 -92.87 49.93
CA PRO A 129 -11.80 -94.21 49.39
C PRO A 129 -13.24 -94.43 48.92
N ASP A 130 -14.18 -93.62 49.40
CA ASP A 130 -15.62 -93.68 49.12
C ASP A 130 -16.06 -92.70 48.00
N GLY A 131 -15.12 -91.99 47.36
CA GLY A 131 -15.44 -91.00 46.34
C GLY A 131 -16.06 -89.70 46.86
N SER A 132 -16.22 -89.53 48.18
CA SER A 132 -16.66 -88.26 48.74
C SER A 132 -15.55 -87.21 48.68
N GLU A 133 -15.87 -86.03 48.16
CA GLU A 133 -14.93 -84.91 48.10
C GLU A 133 -14.69 -84.35 49.51
N ARG A 134 -13.72 -84.91 50.24
CA ARG A 134 -13.27 -84.27 51.50
C ARG A 134 -12.56 -82.92 51.25
N PHE A 135 -12.12 -82.65 50.02
CA PHE A 135 -11.38 -81.45 49.62
C PHE A 135 -11.73 -81.03 48.18
N SER A 136 -12.17 -79.79 47.98
CA SER A 136 -12.44 -79.21 46.65
C SER A 136 -11.13 -78.68 46.05
N CYS A 137 -10.74 -79.20 44.89
CA CYS A 137 -9.59 -78.68 44.15
C CYS A 137 -10.07 -78.35 42.75
N ASN A 138 -9.82 -77.13 42.28
CA ASN A 138 -10.19 -76.69 40.94
C ASN A 138 -9.01 -75.95 40.27
N PRO A 139 -9.08 -75.70 38.96
CA PRO A 139 -8.02 -74.98 38.23
C PRO A 139 -7.74 -73.55 38.73
N GLU A 140 -8.64 -72.98 39.54
CA GLU A 140 -8.58 -71.61 40.07
C GLU A 140 -7.97 -71.56 41.49
N ASN A 141 -8.07 -72.64 42.28
CA ASN A 141 -7.55 -72.78 43.64
C ASN A 141 -7.08 -74.24 43.89
N ARG A 142 -5.75 -74.45 44.04
CA ARG A 142 -5.14 -75.79 44.22
C ARG A 142 -5.56 -76.46 45.54
N CYS A 143 -5.45 -77.79 45.60
CA CYS A 143 -5.55 -78.56 46.86
C CYS A 143 -4.56 -77.99 47.90
N GLU A 144 -5.06 -77.64 49.08
CA GLU A 144 -4.27 -77.03 50.15
C GLU A 144 -3.07 -77.88 50.60
N SER A 145 -2.05 -77.14 51.09
CA SER A 145 -0.89 -77.48 51.93
C SER A 145 -0.57 -78.96 52.12
N CYS A 146 0.72 -79.29 51.97
CA CYS A 146 1.30 -80.57 52.39
C CYS A 146 0.95 -80.89 53.86
N GLN A 147 0.70 -79.88 54.70
CA GLN A 147 0.23 -80.05 56.09
C GLN A 147 -1.13 -80.77 56.18
N SER A 148 -1.93 -80.77 55.12
CA SER A 148 -3.20 -81.49 55.04
C SER A 148 -3.03 -83.00 54.79
N VAL A 149 -1.86 -83.43 54.30
CA VAL A 149 -1.49 -84.85 54.16
C VAL A 149 -0.91 -85.35 55.49
N PRO A 150 -1.49 -86.37 56.15
CA PRO A 150 -1.02 -86.83 57.46
C PRO A 150 0.47 -87.16 57.51
N VAL A 151 0.99 -87.85 56.49
CA VAL A 151 2.41 -88.22 56.43
C VAL A 151 3.32 -87.00 56.26
N CYS A 152 2.95 -86.02 55.42
CA CYS A 152 3.74 -84.81 55.26
C CYS A 152 3.66 -83.90 56.50
N ARG A 153 2.49 -83.84 57.15
CA ARG A 153 2.31 -83.21 58.47
C ARG A 153 3.22 -83.83 59.51
N ASP A 154 3.35 -85.15 59.54
CA ASP A 154 4.19 -85.85 60.50
C ASP A 154 5.69 -85.62 60.23
N VAL A 155 6.09 -85.56 58.95
CA VAL A 155 7.45 -85.15 58.52
C VAL A 155 7.75 -83.70 58.92
N MET A 156 6.79 -82.79 58.81
CA MET A 156 6.94 -81.39 59.24
C MET A 156 6.89 -81.20 60.76
N LYS A 157 6.18 -82.08 61.49
CA LYS A 157 6.10 -82.05 62.96
C LYS A 157 7.32 -82.67 63.66
N GLY A 158 8.10 -83.48 62.95
CA GLY A 158 9.39 -83.98 63.40
C GLY A 158 9.39 -85.47 63.70
N THR A 159 10.03 -86.25 62.83
CA THR A 159 10.71 -87.48 63.23
C THR A 159 11.92 -87.11 64.08
N GLN A 160 11.70 -86.91 65.39
CA GLN A 160 12.74 -87.18 66.39
C GLN A 160 13.18 -88.63 66.18
N GLN A 161 14.49 -88.86 66.06
CA GLN A 161 15.14 -90.16 65.81
C GLN A 161 15.29 -90.56 64.33
N THR A 162 16.08 -89.81 63.56
CA THR A 162 17.26 -90.28 62.80
C THR A 162 17.74 -89.19 61.81
N SER A 163 19.01 -88.77 61.94
CA SER A 163 19.76 -87.85 61.04
C SER A 163 19.30 -86.37 60.98
N ASP A 164 19.89 -85.51 61.83
CA ASP A 164 19.58 -84.07 62.00
C ASP A 164 19.85 -83.14 60.79
N GLN A 165 20.42 -83.63 59.69
CA GLN A 165 20.61 -82.83 58.47
C GLN A 165 19.59 -83.13 57.36
N MET A 166 18.95 -84.30 57.39
CA MET A 166 17.98 -84.71 56.36
C MET A 166 16.59 -84.09 56.57
N SER A 167 16.14 -83.94 57.82
CA SER A 167 14.82 -83.38 58.13
C SER A 167 14.73 -81.89 57.83
N SER A 168 15.79 -81.11 58.08
CA SER A 168 15.78 -79.65 57.89
C SER A 168 15.72 -79.21 56.43
N VAL A 169 16.48 -79.84 55.53
CA VAL A 169 16.48 -79.52 54.09
C VAL A 169 15.16 -79.91 53.43
N LEU A 170 14.58 -81.06 53.82
CA LEU A 170 13.28 -81.51 53.33
C LEU A 170 12.15 -80.58 53.79
N VAL A 171 12.12 -80.23 55.08
CA VAL A 171 11.11 -79.31 55.64
C VAL A 171 11.22 -77.92 55.00
N GLN A 172 12.43 -77.38 54.82
CA GLN A 172 12.65 -76.10 54.12
C GLN A 172 12.18 -76.15 52.67
N SER A 173 12.40 -77.27 51.96
CA SER A 173 11.98 -77.43 50.57
C SER A 173 10.46 -77.52 50.45
N ILE A 174 9.78 -78.21 51.37
CA ILE A 174 8.32 -78.27 51.44
C ILE A 174 7.74 -76.89 51.75
N MET A 175 8.26 -76.17 52.75
CA MET A 175 7.79 -74.82 53.07
C MET A 175 7.99 -73.85 51.91
N ARG A 176 9.13 -73.93 51.21
CA ARG A 176 9.39 -73.08 50.04
C ARG A 176 8.40 -73.36 48.92
N MET A 177 8.13 -74.62 48.64
CA MET A 177 7.14 -75.03 47.65
C MET A 177 5.72 -74.56 48.02
N GLU A 178 5.31 -74.70 49.28
CA GLU A 178 4.02 -74.19 49.76
C GLU A 178 3.91 -72.67 49.59
N TYR A 179 4.98 -71.95 49.87
CA TYR A 179 5.06 -70.51 49.65
C TYR A 179 4.94 -70.14 48.17
N ASP A 180 5.66 -70.83 47.27
CA ASP A 180 5.60 -70.57 45.83
C ASP A 180 4.22 -70.91 45.25
N PHE A 181 3.54 -71.94 45.77
CA PHE A 181 2.14 -72.23 45.43
C PHE A 181 1.16 -71.19 45.94
N HIS A 182 1.37 -70.67 47.16
CA HIS A 182 0.57 -69.58 47.69
C HIS A 182 0.70 -68.33 46.80
N ILE A 183 1.93 -67.95 46.42
CA ILE A 183 2.17 -66.85 45.47
C ILE A 183 1.47 -67.12 44.14
N LEU A 184 1.60 -68.32 43.58
CA LEU A 184 0.95 -68.70 42.33
C LEU A 184 -0.57 -68.50 42.39
N ASN A 185 -1.23 -69.04 43.42
CA ASN A 185 -2.68 -68.92 43.59
C ASN A 185 -3.12 -67.48 43.81
N THR A 186 -2.45 -66.75 44.70
CA THR A 186 -2.76 -65.33 44.95
C THR A 186 -2.69 -64.52 43.67
N ASN A 187 -1.65 -64.71 42.85
CA ASN A 187 -1.56 -64.00 41.58
C ASN A 187 -2.65 -64.45 40.60
N VAL A 188 -2.98 -65.74 40.49
CA VAL A 188 -4.08 -66.21 39.64
C VAL A 188 -5.42 -65.54 40.03
N THR A 189 -5.74 -65.49 41.32
CA THR A 189 -6.93 -64.78 41.81
C THR A 189 -6.89 -63.31 41.42
N VAL A 190 -5.77 -62.62 41.66
CA VAL A 190 -5.59 -61.21 41.28
C VAL A 190 -5.79 -61.01 39.77
N PHE A 191 -5.32 -61.93 38.92
CA PHE A 191 -5.56 -61.84 37.48
C PHE A 191 -7.05 -61.96 37.16
N LEU A 192 -7.72 -63.00 37.66
CA LEU A 192 -9.12 -63.28 37.37
C LEU A 192 -10.04 -62.15 37.86
N ASP A 193 -9.79 -61.62 39.05
CA ASP A 193 -10.55 -60.50 39.62
C ASP A 193 -10.39 -59.23 38.76
N ASN A 194 -9.17 -58.92 38.31
CA ASN A 194 -8.93 -57.76 37.45
C ASN A 194 -9.46 -57.97 36.03
N PHE A 195 -9.43 -59.20 35.52
CA PHE A 195 -10.00 -59.53 34.22
C PHE A 195 -11.53 -59.39 34.22
N ALA A 196 -12.20 -59.86 35.27
CA ALA A 196 -13.66 -59.73 35.42
C ALA A 196 -14.13 -58.27 35.50
N ASN A 197 -13.27 -57.36 36.01
CA ASN A 197 -13.60 -55.96 36.24
C ASN A 197 -13.05 -54.99 35.17
N ILE A 198 -12.54 -55.50 34.03
CA ILE A 198 -11.87 -54.67 33.02
C ILE A 198 -12.78 -53.61 32.34
N SER A 199 -14.08 -53.60 32.60
CA SER A 199 -15.04 -52.66 32.01
C SER A 199 -15.03 -51.24 32.60
N SER A 200 -14.38 -50.98 33.75
CA SER A 200 -14.51 -49.67 34.44
C SER A 200 -13.22 -49.01 34.93
N ALA A 201 -12.06 -49.69 34.93
CA ALA A 201 -10.76 -49.12 35.35
C ALA A 201 -9.59 -49.72 34.53
N THR A 202 -9.71 -49.66 33.21
CA THR A 202 -8.89 -50.43 32.25
C THR A 202 -7.38 -50.35 32.50
N SER A 203 -6.80 -49.17 32.72
CA SER A 203 -5.33 -49.06 32.86
C SER A 203 -4.80 -49.70 34.15
N GLN A 204 -5.44 -49.48 35.29
CA GLN A 204 -5.01 -50.08 36.57
C GLN A 204 -5.23 -51.59 36.57
N SER A 205 -6.37 -52.08 36.06
CA SER A 205 -6.63 -53.52 35.95
C SER A 205 -5.65 -54.21 35.00
N LEU A 206 -5.25 -53.56 33.89
CA LEU A 206 -4.21 -54.06 32.98
C LEU A 206 -2.82 -54.13 33.63
N VAL A 207 -2.45 -53.11 34.42
CA VAL A 207 -1.19 -53.12 35.18
C VAL A 207 -1.20 -54.24 36.22
N ALA A 208 -2.29 -54.40 36.98
CA ALA A 208 -2.42 -55.45 37.98
C ALA A 208 -2.38 -56.86 37.34
N MET A 209 -3.06 -57.06 36.21
CA MET A 209 -3.00 -58.33 35.46
C MET A 209 -1.59 -58.63 34.95
N LYS A 210 -0.86 -57.62 34.44
CA LYS A 210 0.53 -57.78 34.00
C LYS A 210 1.45 -58.16 35.15
N GLN A 211 1.33 -57.48 36.29
CA GLN A 211 2.09 -57.81 37.50
C GLN A 211 1.77 -59.22 38.00
N SER A 212 0.49 -59.59 38.00
CA SER A 212 0.04 -60.93 38.36
C SER A 212 0.63 -62.02 37.45
N ILE A 213 0.56 -61.85 36.12
CA ILE A 213 1.17 -62.82 35.18
C ILE A 213 2.68 -62.94 35.41
N SER A 214 3.36 -61.84 35.76
CA SER A 214 4.77 -61.87 36.16
C SER A 214 4.98 -62.68 37.44
N GLY A 215 4.13 -62.49 38.45
CA GLY A 215 4.18 -63.23 39.72
C GLY A 215 3.92 -64.73 39.52
N ILE A 216 2.95 -65.08 38.67
CA ILE A 216 2.67 -66.47 38.25
C ILE A 216 3.91 -67.08 37.60
N LYS A 217 4.54 -66.36 36.66
CA LYS A 217 5.74 -66.85 35.97
C LYS A 217 6.87 -67.12 36.94
N THR A 218 7.18 -66.18 37.84
CA THR A 218 8.22 -66.33 38.87
C THR A 218 7.93 -67.53 39.77
N ALA A 219 6.69 -67.69 40.24
CA ALA A 219 6.31 -68.82 41.08
C ALA A 219 6.45 -70.16 40.34
N VAL A 220 6.05 -70.23 39.06
CA VAL A 220 6.22 -71.45 38.25
C VAL A 220 7.70 -71.77 38.02
N ASP A 221 8.52 -70.76 37.72
CA ASP A 221 9.97 -70.94 37.53
C ASP A 221 10.67 -71.38 38.83
N ASP A 222 10.25 -70.84 39.99
CA ASP A 222 10.75 -71.24 41.31
C ASP A 222 10.37 -72.68 41.68
N LEU A 223 9.13 -73.10 41.37
CA LEU A 223 8.68 -74.50 41.49
C LEU A 223 9.49 -75.46 40.59
N GLY A 224 10.15 -74.97 39.56
CA GLY A 224 11.05 -75.73 38.68
C GLY A 224 12.48 -75.90 39.20
N LYS A 225 12.87 -75.21 40.29
CA LYS A 225 14.26 -75.20 40.78
C LYS A 225 14.66 -76.49 41.52
N PRO A 226 15.96 -76.83 41.56
CA PRO A 226 16.45 -78.15 42.00
C PRO A 226 16.16 -78.61 43.44
N PRO A 227 16.02 -77.79 44.50
CA PRO A 227 15.90 -78.29 45.87
C PRO A 227 14.77 -79.32 46.05
N VAL A 228 13.69 -79.16 45.28
CA VAL A 228 12.53 -80.05 45.27
C VAL A 228 12.80 -81.34 44.44
N ARG A 229 13.65 -81.26 43.42
CA ARG A 229 13.99 -82.37 42.50
C ARG A 229 15.13 -83.25 43.03
N THR A 230 16.18 -82.66 43.61
CA THR A 230 17.40 -83.39 44.03
C THR A 230 17.17 -84.32 45.22
N ILE A 231 16.20 -84.02 46.09
CA ILE A 231 15.85 -84.88 47.23
C ILE A 231 15.33 -86.25 46.73
N TYR A 232 14.59 -86.30 45.62
CA TYR A 232 14.07 -87.55 45.08
C TYR A 232 15.12 -88.41 44.37
N GLU A 233 16.07 -87.76 43.69
CA GLU A 233 17.14 -88.46 42.97
C GLU A 233 18.19 -89.01 43.95
N THR A 234 18.30 -88.44 45.16
CA THR A 234 19.33 -88.80 46.16
C THR A 234 18.85 -89.85 47.16
N TYR A 235 17.55 -89.95 47.50
CA TYR A 235 17.07 -90.83 48.57
C TYR A 235 16.11 -91.93 48.08
N GLN A 236 16.59 -93.19 48.05
CA GLN A 236 15.85 -94.33 47.50
C GLN A 236 14.57 -94.71 48.26
N ASP A 237 14.45 -94.39 49.56
CA ASP A 237 13.28 -94.73 50.39
C ASP A 237 12.04 -93.88 50.08
N PHE A 238 12.23 -92.75 49.39
CA PHE A 238 11.15 -91.88 48.95
C PHE A 238 10.66 -92.19 47.51
N LYS A 239 11.07 -93.32 46.92
CA LYS A 239 10.63 -93.76 45.59
C LYS A 239 9.12 -93.97 45.44
N ASN A 240 8.34 -93.97 46.53
CA ASN A 240 6.89 -93.99 46.48
C ASN A 240 6.31 -92.58 46.68
N PRO A 241 6.06 -91.80 45.59
CA PRO A 241 5.51 -90.45 45.68
C PRO A 241 4.15 -90.37 46.39
N LYS A 242 3.46 -91.51 46.54
CA LYS A 242 2.21 -91.62 47.31
C LYS A 242 2.40 -91.32 48.80
N ALA A 243 3.59 -91.56 49.37
CA ALA A 243 3.81 -91.46 50.81
C ALA A 243 3.90 -90.01 51.31
N LEU A 244 4.40 -89.06 50.52
CA LEU A 244 4.54 -87.66 50.94
C LEU A 244 3.45 -86.73 50.40
N GLY A 245 2.51 -87.26 49.62
CA GLY A 245 1.48 -86.46 48.98
C GLY A 245 2.03 -85.43 47.97
N TYR A 246 3.14 -85.74 47.31
CA TYR A 246 3.83 -84.86 46.36
C TYR A 246 3.75 -85.40 44.93
N CYS A 247 3.62 -84.51 43.94
CA CYS A 247 3.60 -84.90 42.53
C CYS A 247 4.80 -84.40 41.73
N ARG A 248 5.46 -85.35 41.10
CA ARG A 248 6.83 -85.26 40.59
C ARG A 248 7.01 -84.37 39.35
N ASN A 249 5.95 -84.06 38.60
CA ASN A 249 6.06 -83.49 37.23
C ASN A 249 5.27 -82.19 37.02
N PHE A 250 5.14 -81.32 38.03
CA PHE A 250 4.40 -80.06 37.85
C PHE A 250 5.05 -79.09 36.88
N TYR A 251 6.38 -78.95 36.91
CA TYR A 251 7.05 -77.92 36.11
C TYR A 251 6.91 -78.13 34.60
N THR A 252 7.12 -79.36 34.12
CA THR A 252 6.98 -79.72 32.70
C THR A 252 5.54 -79.75 32.22
N ALA A 253 4.58 -79.73 33.15
CA ALA A 253 3.15 -79.77 32.87
C ALA A 253 2.56 -78.37 32.58
N TYR A 254 3.16 -77.30 33.11
CA TYR A 254 2.65 -75.95 32.89
C TYR A 254 2.87 -75.49 31.45
N ASN A 255 1.83 -74.97 30.83
CA ASN A 255 1.90 -74.35 29.52
C ASN A 255 2.50 -72.93 29.62
N LEU A 256 3.82 -72.86 29.80
CA LEU A 256 4.57 -71.60 29.87
C LEU A 256 4.46 -70.79 28.57
N THR A 257 4.24 -71.44 27.43
CA THR A 257 3.99 -70.76 26.15
C THR A 257 2.68 -69.97 26.20
N ALA A 258 1.61 -70.56 26.75
CA ALA A 258 0.34 -69.87 26.91
C ALA A 258 0.42 -68.72 27.94
N LEU A 259 1.17 -68.90 29.03
CA LEU A 259 1.43 -67.84 30.02
C LEU A 259 2.22 -66.67 29.41
N ASN A 260 3.28 -66.95 28.64
CA ASN A 260 4.04 -65.91 27.94
C ASN A 260 3.17 -65.22 26.86
N SER A 261 2.29 -65.96 26.17
CA SER A 261 1.31 -65.38 25.25
C SER A 261 0.35 -64.42 25.97
N ALA A 262 -0.15 -64.80 27.15
CA ALA A 262 -0.97 -63.91 27.98
C ALA A 262 -0.17 -62.67 28.42
N MET A 263 1.09 -62.82 28.83
CA MET A 263 1.99 -61.72 29.20
C MET A 263 2.19 -60.72 28.04
N ASN A 264 2.47 -61.24 26.84
CA ASN A 264 2.67 -60.40 25.66
C ASN A 264 1.39 -59.64 25.28
N LYS A 265 0.23 -60.31 25.32
CA LYS A 265 -1.07 -59.69 25.04
C LYS A 265 -1.44 -58.61 26.05
N VAL A 266 -1.30 -58.87 27.35
CA VAL A 266 -1.59 -57.85 28.37
C VAL A 266 -0.61 -56.68 28.27
N THR A 267 0.66 -56.95 27.92
CA THR A 267 1.67 -55.89 27.72
C THR A 267 1.33 -55.02 26.52
N ASP A 268 0.99 -55.62 25.37
CA ASP A 268 0.58 -54.89 24.16
C ASP A 268 -0.64 -54.00 24.43
N ILE A 269 -1.69 -54.56 25.04
CA ILE A 269 -2.88 -53.82 25.41
C ILE A 269 -2.53 -52.68 26.39
N SER A 270 -1.77 -52.97 27.46
CA SER A 270 -1.38 -51.97 28.47
C SER A 270 -0.54 -50.82 27.92
N SER A 271 0.22 -51.06 26.84
CA SER A 271 1.10 -50.05 26.25
C SER A 271 0.35 -48.98 25.43
N ARG A 272 -0.89 -49.29 25.01
CA ARG A 272 -1.72 -48.40 24.17
C ARG A 272 -2.79 -47.66 24.97
N VAL A 273 -3.23 -48.21 26.10
CA VAL A 273 -4.26 -47.61 26.96
C VAL A 273 -3.65 -46.51 27.82
N PRO A 274 -4.13 -45.26 27.75
CA PRO A 274 -3.61 -44.18 28.59
C PRO A 274 -3.88 -44.45 30.08
N THR A 275 -2.94 -44.02 30.94
CA THR A 275 -3.17 -44.02 32.38
C THR A 275 -4.13 -42.90 32.77
N GLU A 276 -4.78 -43.03 33.93
CA GLU A 276 -5.67 -41.99 34.46
C GLU A 276 -4.93 -40.65 34.68
N GLU A 277 -3.66 -40.72 35.07
CA GLU A 277 -2.80 -39.54 35.23
C GLU A 277 -2.49 -38.85 33.89
N MET A 278 -2.20 -39.63 32.84
CA MET A 278 -1.99 -39.07 31.49
C MET A 278 -3.27 -38.40 30.97
N LEU A 279 -4.42 -39.04 31.18
CA LEU A 279 -5.71 -38.51 30.78
C LEU A 279 -6.03 -37.21 31.52
N ALA A 280 -5.87 -37.18 32.85
CA ALA A 280 -6.05 -35.98 33.66
C ALA A 280 -5.14 -34.83 33.19
N THR A 281 -3.87 -35.13 32.90
CA THR A 281 -2.91 -34.15 32.37
C THR A 281 -3.37 -33.57 31.03
N GLN A 282 -3.85 -34.42 30.12
CA GLN A 282 -4.37 -33.97 28.83
C GLN A 282 -5.65 -33.13 28.97
N ILE A 283 -6.57 -33.51 29.85
CA ILE A 283 -7.79 -32.75 30.14
C ILE A 283 -7.43 -31.35 30.66
N SER A 284 -6.56 -31.29 31.67
CA SER A 284 -6.10 -30.02 32.24
C SER A 284 -5.37 -29.17 31.20
N SER A 285 -4.56 -29.79 30.34
CA SER A 285 -3.88 -29.10 29.24
C SER A 285 -4.87 -28.46 28.27
N VAL A 286 -5.85 -29.24 27.76
CA VAL A 286 -6.89 -28.72 26.85
C VAL A 286 -7.68 -27.58 27.50
N TYR A 287 -8.10 -27.75 28.75
CA TYR A 287 -8.88 -26.76 29.47
C TYR A 287 -8.08 -25.47 29.72
N ASN A 288 -6.84 -25.56 30.19
CA ASN A 288 -6.04 -24.40 30.56
C ASN A 288 -5.49 -23.63 29.35
N TYR A 289 -5.11 -24.31 28.28
CA TYR A 289 -4.59 -23.63 27.09
C TYR A 289 -5.70 -22.99 26.24
N THR A 290 -6.94 -23.49 26.28
CA THR A 290 -8.05 -22.93 25.48
C THR A 290 -8.26 -21.42 25.69
N PRO A 291 -8.41 -20.90 26.93
CA PRO A 291 -8.53 -19.46 27.17
C PRO A 291 -7.29 -18.66 26.72
N ALA A 292 -6.08 -19.18 26.99
CA ALA A 292 -4.84 -18.53 26.62
C ALA A 292 -4.70 -18.36 25.10
N ARG A 293 -5.15 -19.36 24.33
CA ARG A 293 -5.16 -19.33 22.87
C ARG A 293 -6.16 -18.32 22.32
N LYS A 294 -7.36 -18.26 22.92
CA LYS A 294 -8.35 -17.23 22.56
C LYS A 294 -7.82 -15.83 22.83
N ALA A 295 -7.20 -15.61 23.99
CA ALA A 295 -6.58 -14.33 24.32
C ALA A 295 -5.46 -13.94 23.34
N ASN A 296 -4.61 -14.90 22.95
CA ASN A 296 -3.55 -14.65 21.97
C ASN A 296 -4.10 -14.20 20.61
N LYS A 297 -5.19 -14.82 20.13
CA LYS A 297 -5.84 -14.37 18.89
C LYS A 297 -6.29 -12.91 19.00
N THR A 298 -6.98 -12.53 20.07
CA THR A 298 -7.44 -11.15 20.27
C THR A 298 -6.26 -10.17 20.20
N ILE A 299 -5.16 -10.47 20.91
CA ILE A 299 -3.94 -9.64 20.89
C ILE A 299 -3.35 -9.53 19.48
N ASN A 300 -3.35 -10.61 18.70
CA ASN A 300 -2.84 -10.60 17.34
C ASN A 300 -3.74 -9.82 16.37
N ASP A 301 -5.06 -9.92 16.54
CA ASP A 301 -6.03 -9.12 15.77
C ASP A 301 -5.86 -7.62 16.08
N GLU A 302 -5.72 -7.25 17.36
CA GLU A 302 -5.43 -5.88 17.79
C GLU A 302 -4.08 -5.38 17.25
N ARG A 303 -3.03 -6.20 17.29
CA ARG A 303 -1.71 -5.87 16.73
C ARG A 303 -1.79 -5.58 15.24
N LYS A 304 -2.54 -6.40 14.50
CA LYS A 304 -2.73 -6.21 13.06
C LYS A 304 -3.47 -4.91 12.77
N ALA A 305 -4.52 -4.61 13.54
CA ALA A 305 -5.24 -3.34 13.44
C ALA A 305 -4.32 -2.15 13.76
N PHE A 306 -3.52 -2.25 14.83
CA PHE A 306 -2.53 -1.26 15.22
C PHE A 306 -1.51 -0.98 14.11
N LEU A 307 -0.93 -2.02 13.48
CA LEU A 307 0.08 -1.83 12.43
C LEU A 307 -0.48 -1.07 11.22
N ALA A 308 -1.71 -1.40 10.78
CA ALA A 308 -2.37 -0.68 9.69
C ALA A 308 -2.72 0.77 10.07
N PHE A 309 -3.18 0.96 11.32
CA PHE A 309 -3.43 2.27 11.90
C PHE A 309 -2.14 3.13 11.93
N TYR A 310 -1.06 2.58 12.46
CA TYR A 310 0.24 3.24 12.60
C TYR A 310 0.82 3.67 11.25
N SER A 311 0.78 2.79 10.23
CA SER A 311 1.28 3.13 8.89
C SER A 311 0.55 4.33 8.27
N THR A 312 -0.75 4.48 8.55
CA THR A 312 -1.54 5.62 8.06
C THR A 312 -1.08 6.93 8.70
N ARG A 313 -0.71 6.90 9.99
CA ARG A 313 -0.21 8.07 10.71
C ARG A 313 1.20 8.47 10.30
N VAL A 314 2.08 7.49 10.04
CA VAL A 314 3.40 7.73 9.43
C VAL A 314 3.26 8.43 8.08
N ALA A 315 2.45 7.87 7.18
CA ALA A 315 2.22 8.47 5.86
C ALA A 315 1.66 9.90 5.95
N ARG A 316 0.76 10.16 6.93
CA ARG A 316 0.25 11.51 7.18
C ARG A 316 1.36 12.45 7.64
N LYS A 317 2.18 12.06 8.62
CA LYS A 317 3.32 12.87 9.08
C LYS A 317 4.26 13.20 7.93
N ASP A 318 4.60 12.23 7.09
CA ASP A 318 5.52 12.42 5.97
C ASP A 318 4.95 13.43 4.95
N ASN A 319 3.66 13.35 4.63
CA ASN A 319 2.99 14.33 3.77
C ASN A 319 3.05 15.75 4.37
N ILE A 320 2.70 15.89 5.66
CA ILE A 320 2.77 17.19 6.36
C ILE A 320 4.20 17.73 6.35
N THR A 321 5.18 16.87 6.64
CA THR A 321 6.61 17.21 6.66
C THR A 321 7.08 17.71 5.30
N ASN A 322 6.72 17.03 4.22
CA ASN A 322 7.08 17.44 2.87
C ASN A 322 6.49 18.82 2.52
N ARG A 323 5.21 19.04 2.82
CA ARG A 323 4.56 20.35 2.59
C ARG A 323 5.17 21.45 3.45
N ALA A 324 5.43 21.16 4.73
CA ALA A 324 6.04 22.08 5.66
C ALA A 324 7.45 22.46 5.23
N ASN A 325 8.27 21.50 4.78
CA ASN A 325 9.64 21.77 4.31
C ASN A 325 9.68 22.69 3.08
N VAL A 326 8.73 22.55 2.15
CA VAL A 326 8.60 23.48 1.02
C VAL A 326 8.35 24.89 1.54
N VAL A 327 7.38 25.07 2.44
CA VAL A 327 7.08 26.38 3.03
C VAL A 327 8.26 26.92 3.83
N LEU A 328 8.90 26.09 4.66
CA LEU A 328 10.02 26.46 5.52
C LEU A 328 11.30 26.81 4.75
N SER A 329 11.40 26.42 3.48
CA SER A 329 12.49 26.88 2.61
C SER A 329 12.36 28.36 2.23
N PHE A 330 11.15 28.92 2.36
CA PHE A 330 10.85 30.31 2.02
C PHE A 330 10.44 31.16 3.23
N ILE A 331 9.76 30.56 4.22
CA ILE A 331 9.28 31.25 5.41
C ILE A 331 9.90 30.64 6.67
N THR A 332 10.56 31.47 7.48
CA THR A 332 11.06 31.07 8.80
C THR A 332 9.89 31.02 9.78
N ASP A 333 9.52 29.81 10.20
CA ASP A 333 8.54 29.59 11.27
C ASP A 333 8.98 28.49 12.25
N ASN A 334 9.28 28.89 13.48
CA ASN A 334 9.70 27.94 14.52
C ASN A 334 8.54 27.10 15.04
N THR A 335 7.29 27.61 15.00
CA THR A 335 6.12 26.84 15.46
C THR A 335 5.90 25.61 14.59
N THR A 336 6.02 25.72 13.27
CA THR A 336 5.96 24.58 12.33
C THR A 336 7.06 23.56 12.63
N ARG A 337 8.30 24.00 12.89
CA ARG A 337 9.41 23.09 13.23
C ARG A 337 9.15 22.33 14.53
N ASP A 338 8.77 23.05 15.59
CA ASP A 338 8.47 22.46 16.90
C ASP A 338 7.30 21.46 16.81
N GLN A 339 6.26 21.77 16.02
CA GLN A 339 5.11 20.88 15.83
C GLN A 339 5.45 19.64 14.98
N LEU A 340 6.35 19.75 13.99
CA LEU A 340 6.86 18.59 13.24
C LEU A 340 7.63 17.64 14.16
N ASP A 341 8.49 18.19 15.02
CA ASP A 341 9.24 17.41 16.01
C ASP A 341 8.30 16.76 17.02
N GLN A 342 7.27 17.49 17.49
CA GLN A 342 6.23 16.96 18.37
C GLN A 342 5.47 15.79 17.72
N LEU A 343 5.08 15.89 16.44
CA LEU A 343 4.46 14.77 15.71
C LEU A 343 5.41 13.57 15.59
N GLY A 344 6.71 13.83 15.41
CA GLY A 344 7.75 12.81 15.42
C GLY A 344 7.81 12.07 16.75
N SER A 345 7.85 12.80 17.86
CA SER A 345 7.84 12.22 19.21
C SER A 345 6.58 11.41 19.47
N MET A 346 5.39 11.96 19.16
CA MET A 346 4.11 11.25 19.35
C MET A 346 4.06 9.94 18.56
N LEU A 347 4.59 9.90 17.33
CA LEU A 347 4.66 8.65 16.55
C LEU A 347 5.65 7.64 17.13
N SER A 348 6.74 8.10 17.74
CA SER A 348 7.66 7.22 18.45
C SER A 348 6.98 6.58 19.67
N ASP A 349 6.28 7.39 20.46
CA ASP A 349 5.56 6.95 21.66
C ASP A 349 4.39 6.00 21.30
N ILE A 350 3.63 6.30 20.23
CA ILE A 350 2.59 5.40 19.68
C ILE A 350 3.21 4.05 19.30
N ARG A 351 4.40 4.06 18.68
CA ARG A 351 5.10 2.84 18.28
C ARG A 351 5.47 2.00 19.49
N GLU A 352 6.06 2.63 20.50
CA GLU A 352 6.46 1.97 21.74
C GLU A 352 5.26 1.34 22.46
N LEU A 353 4.15 2.07 22.60
CA LEU A 353 2.91 1.56 23.22
C LEU A 353 2.34 0.37 22.45
N GLY A 354 2.31 0.43 21.12
CA GLY A 354 1.83 -0.68 20.31
C GLY A 354 2.74 -1.92 20.34
N ASP A 355 4.07 -1.72 20.38
CA ASP A 355 5.03 -2.82 20.58
C ASP A 355 4.89 -3.45 21.99
N ASN A 356 4.55 -2.64 23.00
CA ASN A 356 4.25 -3.08 24.37
C ASN A 356 2.80 -3.60 24.56
N ARG A 357 1.98 -3.62 23.50
CA ARG A 357 0.57 -4.07 23.50
C ARG A 357 -0.36 -3.25 24.41
N ASP A 358 -0.03 -1.98 24.64
CA ASP A 358 -0.92 -1.02 25.32
C ASP A 358 -1.76 -0.24 24.30
N TYR A 359 -2.77 -0.90 23.75
CA TYR A 359 -3.62 -0.30 22.70
C TYR A 359 -4.54 0.80 23.23
N ALA A 360 -4.86 0.80 24.53
CA ALA A 360 -5.61 1.91 25.14
C ALA A 360 -4.75 3.18 25.19
N GLY A 361 -3.45 3.06 25.51
CA GLY A 361 -2.49 4.16 25.40
C GLY A 361 -2.32 4.64 23.96
N VAL A 362 -2.28 3.72 22.98
CA VAL A 362 -2.23 4.06 21.56
C VAL A 362 -3.42 4.94 21.16
N ASP A 363 -4.65 4.58 21.54
CA ASP A 363 -5.86 5.33 21.15
C ASP A 363 -5.83 6.76 21.70
N LEU A 364 -5.43 6.95 22.96
CA LEU A 364 -5.33 8.27 23.58
C LEU A 364 -4.29 9.16 22.87
N LEU A 365 -3.10 8.62 22.60
CA LEU A 365 -2.04 9.39 21.97
C LEU A 365 -2.31 9.66 20.49
N SER A 366 -3.08 8.79 19.84
CA SER A 366 -3.54 8.92 18.46
C SER A 366 -4.49 10.08 18.24
N GLU A 367 -5.34 10.37 19.21
CA GLU A 367 -6.19 11.56 19.19
C GLU A 367 -5.34 12.84 19.24
N ASN A 368 -4.37 12.88 20.16
CA ASN A 368 -3.42 14.01 20.28
C ASN A 368 -2.57 14.20 19.01
N PHE A 369 -2.12 13.11 18.40
CA PHE A 369 -1.44 13.14 17.10
C PHE A 369 -2.34 13.77 16.03
N SER A 370 -3.61 13.35 15.95
CA SER A 370 -4.54 13.86 14.95
C SER A 370 -4.82 15.35 15.12
N GLN A 371 -5.10 15.80 16.34
CA GLN A 371 -5.33 17.22 16.63
C GLN A 371 -4.10 18.09 16.36
N THR A 372 -2.89 17.58 16.62
CA THR A 372 -1.64 18.29 16.33
C THR A 372 -1.38 18.33 14.82
N ALA A 373 -1.63 17.21 14.12
CA ALA A 373 -1.51 17.13 12.67
C ALA A 373 -2.49 18.07 11.96
N ASP A 374 -3.75 18.12 12.39
CA ASP A 374 -4.78 19.01 11.83
C ASP A 374 -4.39 20.49 12.01
N ARG A 375 -3.91 20.86 13.20
CA ARG A 375 -3.43 22.23 13.49
C ARG A 375 -2.23 22.60 12.63
N LEU A 376 -1.26 21.69 12.52
CA LEU A 376 -0.06 21.91 11.71
C LEU A 376 -0.39 22.01 10.22
N GLU A 377 -1.26 21.13 9.70
CA GLU A 377 -1.73 21.19 8.31
C GLU A 377 -2.40 22.52 7.99
N SER A 378 -3.26 23.01 8.89
CA SER A 378 -3.92 24.32 8.77
C SER A 378 -2.89 25.45 8.79
N HIS A 379 -1.93 25.40 9.73
CA HIS A 379 -0.89 26.42 9.85
C HIS A 379 0.03 26.48 8.63
N VAL A 380 0.55 25.34 8.17
CA VAL A 380 1.37 25.22 6.94
C VAL A 380 0.60 25.70 5.72
N SER A 381 -0.71 25.40 5.63
CA SER A 381 -1.54 25.88 4.53
C SER A 381 -1.71 27.41 4.58
N GLY A 382 -1.86 28.00 5.76
CA GLY A 382 -1.89 29.46 5.94
C GLY A 382 -0.59 30.13 5.49
N LEU A 383 0.56 29.58 5.91
CA LEU A 383 1.88 30.08 5.50
C LEU A 383 2.09 29.96 3.98
N ALA A 384 1.68 28.84 3.38
CA ALA A 384 1.75 28.64 1.93
C ALA A 384 0.93 29.69 1.16
N THR A 385 -0.25 30.07 1.67
CA THR A 385 -1.06 31.14 1.07
C THR A 385 -0.32 32.47 1.06
N THR A 386 0.28 32.88 2.18
CA THR A 386 1.03 34.15 2.23
C THR A 386 2.22 34.16 1.27
N TYR A 387 2.95 33.05 1.16
CA TYR A 387 4.04 32.93 0.19
C TYR A 387 3.54 33.02 -1.27
N ASN A 388 2.45 32.32 -1.59
CA ASN A 388 1.86 32.35 -2.92
C ASN A 388 1.33 33.75 -3.28
N GLU A 389 0.75 34.47 -2.31
CA GLU A 389 0.32 35.87 -2.48
C GLU A 389 1.51 36.79 -2.81
N LEU A 390 2.64 36.63 -2.11
CA LEU A 390 3.86 37.40 -2.38
C LEU A 390 4.38 37.15 -3.81
N LEU A 391 4.47 35.89 -4.24
CA LEU A 391 4.92 35.56 -5.60
C LEU A 391 3.96 36.09 -6.68
N LEU A 392 2.65 35.92 -6.47
CA LEU A 392 1.63 36.41 -7.38
C LEU A 392 1.68 37.93 -7.50
N GLU A 393 1.86 38.63 -6.37
CA GLU A 393 2.00 40.08 -6.36
C GLU A 393 3.30 40.50 -7.04
N ASN A 394 4.42 39.82 -6.81
CA ASN A 394 5.69 40.10 -7.49
C ASN A 394 5.57 40.01 -9.02
N GLN A 395 4.90 38.96 -9.52
CA GLN A 395 4.62 38.78 -10.93
C GLN A 395 3.66 39.86 -11.47
N SER A 396 2.58 40.14 -10.73
CA SER A 396 1.62 41.19 -11.11
C SER A 396 2.26 42.57 -11.20
N THR A 397 3.24 42.84 -10.34
CA THR A 397 4.04 44.06 -10.36
C THR A 397 4.96 44.09 -11.59
N SER A 398 5.62 42.98 -11.95
CA SER A 398 6.40 42.90 -13.21
C SER A 398 5.53 43.23 -14.42
N ASP A 399 4.34 42.64 -14.49
CA ASP A 399 3.43 42.82 -15.61
C ASP A 399 2.94 44.27 -15.72
N ALA A 400 2.64 44.93 -14.59
CA ALA A 400 2.25 46.34 -14.57
C ALA A 400 3.40 47.28 -14.97
N LEU A 401 4.62 47.01 -14.51
CA LEU A 401 5.80 47.80 -14.90
C LEU A 401 6.09 47.65 -16.40
N PHE A 402 6.00 46.44 -16.92
CA PHE A 402 6.19 46.17 -18.34
C PHE A 402 5.09 46.84 -19.18
N GLU A 403 3.81 46.78 -18.76
CA GLU A 403 2.72 47.49 -19.44
C GLU A 403 2.93 49.01 -19.45
N ALA A 404 3.45 49.57 -18.35
CA ALA A 404 3.77 50.98 -18.25
C ALA A 404 4.94 51.33 -19.18
N TRP A 405 5.98 50.49 -19.21
CA TRP A 405 7.16 50.65 -20.06
C TRP A 405 6.79 50.72 -21.55
N LEU A 406 5.93 49.82 -22.04
CA LEU A 406 5.45 49.84 -23.43
C LEU A 406 4.75 51.16 -23.80
N ARG A 407 4.20 51.91 -22.83
CA ARG A 407 3.47 53.16 -23.08
C ARG A 407 4.30 54.43 -22.89
N VAL A 408 5.45 54.34 -22.23
CA VAL A 408 6.35 55.49 -22.04
C VAL A 408 7.17 55.67 -23.31
N ARG A 409 7.12 56.88 -23.88
CA ARG A 409 7.94 57.21 -25.05
C ARG A 409 9.38 57.50 -24.66
N PRO A 410 10.37 57.17 -25.51
CA PRO A 410 11.78 57.46 -25.23
C PRO A 410 12.06 58.94 -24.95
N GLU A 411 11.28 59.86 -25.51
CA GLU A 411 11.48 61.31 -25.33
C GLU A 411 10.94 61.83 -23.99
N ASP A 412 10.10 61.06 -23.29
CA ASP A 412 9.50 61.43 -22.00
C ASP A 412 10.43 61.05 -20.84
N LEU A 413 11.56 61.75 -20.74
CA LEU A 413 12.61 61.47 -19.75
C LEU A 413 12.12 61.49 -18.31
N VAL A 414 11.14 62.35 -17.98
CA VAL A 414 10.60 62.46 -16.61
C VAL A 414 9.82 61.19 -16.24
N THR A 415 8.95 60.72 -17.13
CA THR A 415 8.18 59.50 -16.84
C THR A 415 9.08 58.26 -16.92
N LYS A 416 10.04 58.24 -17.86
CA LYS A 416 11.03 57.18 -17.98
C LYS A 416 11.83 57.02 -16.69
N ASN A 417 12.43 58.10 -16.18
CA ASN A 417 13.20 58.05 -14.92
C ASN A 417 12.33 57.57 -13.74
N ARG A 418 11.07 58.02 -13.65
CA ARG A 418 10.15 57.55 -12.60
C ARG A 418 9.87 56.04 -12.73
N LEU A 419 9.78 55.51 -13.95
CA LEU A 419 9.58 54.09 -14.18
C LEU A 419 10.85 53.29 -13.85
N ASP A 420 12.03 53.79 -14.22
CA ASP A 420 13.32 53.19 -13.89
C ASP A 420 13.53 53.11 -12.36
N ASP A 421 13.11 54.15 -11.62
CA ASP A 421 13.11 54.14 -10.14
C ASP A 421 12.21 53.03 -9.57
N LEU A 422 11.08 52.71 -10.23
CA LEU A 422 10.18 51.63 -9.81
C LEU A 422 10.76 50.25 -10.14
N TYR A 423 11.41 50.08 -11.28
CA TYR A 423 12.16 48.86 -11.60
C TYR A 423 13.28 48.62 -10.59
N THR A 424 14.06 49.66 -10.26
CA THR A 424 15.13 49.57 -9.25
C THR A 424 14.57 49.16 -7.87
N GLN A 425 13.43 49.73 -7.45
CA GLN A 425 12.75 49.33 -6.22
C GLN A 425 12.31 47.86 -6.27
N LYS A 426 11.71 47.43 -7.39
CA LYS A 426 11.29 46.04 -7.56
C LYS A 426 12.48 45.08 -7.52
N GLU A 427 13.56 45.37 -8.22
CA GLU A 427 14.78 44.55 -8.21
C GLU A 427 15.35 44.39 -6.80
N SER A 428 15.30 45.44 -5.96
CA SER A 428 15.75 45.36 -4.57
C SER A 428 14.87 44.41 -3.72
N ILE A 429 13.57 44.38 -4.00
CA ILE A 429 12.62 43.45 -3.36
C ILE A 429 12.86 42.03 -3.86
N GLU A 430 13.00 41.82 -5.17
CA GLU A 430 13.28 40.51 -5.76
C GLU A 430 14.60 39.93 -5.25
N PHE A 431 15.64 40.75 -5.14
CA PHE A 431 16.89 40.35 -4.50
C PHE A 431 16.64 39.81 -3.08
N THR A 432 15.78 40.48 -2.30
CA THR A 432 15.43 40.02 -0.95
C THR A 432 14.63 38.71 -0.98
N ILE A 433 13.65 38.58 -1.88
CA ILE A 433 12.84 37.36 -2.03
C ILE A 433 13.72 36.15 -2.36
N TYR A 434 14.62 36.29 -3.34
CA TYR A 434 15.38 35.17 -3.89
C TYR A 434 16.70 34.90 -3.15
N ASN A 435 17.37 35.91 -2.59
CA ASN A 435 18.68 35.74 -1.93
C ASN A 435 18.64 35.73 -0.40
N SER A 436 17.57 36.22 0.23
CA SER A 436 17.44 36.27 1.70
C SER A 436 16.56 35.17 2.29
N SER A 437 16.17 34.16 1.50
CA SER A 437 15.34 33.05 1.96
C SER A 437 16.01 32.27 3.12
N PRO A 438 15.29 31.97 4.23
CA PRO A 438 13.85 32.10 4.43
C PRO A 438 13.42 33.38 5.18
N LEU A 439 12.39 34.07 4.66
CA LEU A 439 11.79 35.31 5.19
C LEU A 439 10.89 35.05 6.41
N SER A 440 10.77 36.00 7.34
CA SER A 440 9.70 35.93 8.35
C SER A 440 8.32 36.25 7.73
N LEU A 441 7.23 35.82 8.39
CA LEU A 441 5.87 36.14 7.93
C LEU A 441 5.61 37.65 7.83
N GLY A 442 6.17 38.43 8.77
CA GLY A 442 6.07 39.88 8.76
C GLY A 442 6.82 40.52 7.59
N GLU A 443 8.02 40.01 7.28
CA GLU A 443 8.79 40.47 6.11
C GLU A 443 8.06 40.15 4.80
N ALA A 444 7.53 38.93 4.64
CA ALA A 444 6.75 38.57 3.46
C ALA A 444 5.54 39.50 3.26
N GLY A 445 4.78 39.79 4.33
CA GLY A 445 3.65 40.72 4.27
C GLY A 445 4.05 42.17 3.94
N ASN A 446 5.19 42.64 4.44
CA ASN A 446 5.73 43.96 4.12
C ASN A 446 6.14 44.04 2.64
N LEU A 447 6.88 43.05 2.14
CA LEU A 447 7.31 43.00 0.73
C LEU A 447 6.10 42.94 -0.22
N THR A 448 5.05 42.18 0.13
CA THR A 448 3.78 42.19 -0.63
C THR A 448 3.18 43.59 -0.70
N THR A 449 3.16 44.32 0.42
CA THR A 449 2.62 45.69 0.47
C THR A 449 3.47 46.67 -0.35
N GLU A 450 4.80 46.53 -0.31
CA GLU A 450 5.71 47.33 -1.13
C GLU A 450 5.52 47.04 -2.63
N LEU A 451 5.40 45.77 -3.03
CA LEU A 451 5.10 45.37 -4.40
C LEU A 451 3.74 45.92 -4.87
N MET A 452 2.71 45.90 -4.02
CA MET A 452 1.40 46.52 -4.32
C MET A 452 1.53 48.03 -4.57
N SER A 453 2.36 48.72 -3.79
CA SER A 453 2.63 50.16 -3.97
C SER A 453 3.34 50.43 -5.29
N ILE A 454 4.35 49.62 -5.64
CA ILE A 454 5.04 49.71 -6.95
C ILE A 454 4.05 49.47 -8.08
N ARG A 455 3.22 48.42 -7.99
CA ARG A 455 2.18 48.09 -8.98
C ARG A 455 1.19 49.23 -9.15
N PHE A 456 0.74 49.83 -8.04
CA PHE A 456 -0.17 50.98 -8.06
C PHE A 456 0.46 52.16 -8.81
N ASN A 457 1.71 52.51 -8.50
CA ASN A 457 2.43 53.59 -9.19
C ASN A 457 2.67 53.29 -10.68
N ALA A 458 2.96 52.03 -11.04
CA ALA A 458 3.10 51.61 -12.43
C ALA A 458 1.77 51.74 -13.19
N ASN A 459 0.66 51.33 -12.58
CA ASN A 459 -0.68 51.50 -13.14
C ASN A 459 -1.06 52.98 -13.31
N ASP A 460 -0.69 53.87 -12.37
CA ASP A 460 -0.90 55.31 -12.52
C ASP A 460 -0.17 55.87 -13.74
N ILE A 461 1.09 55.45 -13.97
CA ILE A 461 1.85 55.81 -15.16
C ILE A 461 1.15 55.27 -16.42
N ARG A 462 0.76 54.00 -16.41
CA ARG A 462 0.06 53.34 -17.50
C ARG A 462 -1.21 54.10 -17.89
N ASP A 463 -2.07 54.41 -16.93
CA ASP A 463 -3.39 55.00 -17.16
C ASP A 463 -3.28 56.47 -17.60
N ALA A 464 -2.30 57.21 -17.08
CA ALA A 464 -1.97 58.55 -17.54
C ALA A 464 -1.52 58.56 -19.02
N LYS A 465 -0.63 57.63 -19.41
CA LYS A 465 -0.16 57.53 -20.81
C LYS A 465 -1.22 57.02 -21.77
N LYS A 466 -2.04 56.06 -21.33
CA LYS A 466 -3.19 55.57 -22.09
C LYS A 466 -4.18 56.68 -22.41
N SER A 467 -4.52 57.51 -21.42
CA SER A 467 -5.44 58.64 -21.61
C SER A 467 -4.89 59.68 -22.59
N ALA A 468 -3.59 60.01 -22.49
CA ALA A 468 -2.92 60.92 -23.42
C ALA A 468 -2.86 60.36 -24.85
N SER A 469 -2.61 59.06 -24.99
CA SER A 469 -2.60 58.35 -26.27
C SER A 469 -3.97 58.36 -26.96
N MET A 470 -5.05 58.07 -26.22
CA MET A 470 -6.41 58.08 -26.77
C MET A 470 -6.85 59.48 -27.26
N GLN A 471 -6.43 60.55 -26.59
CA GLN A 471 -6.70 61.92 -27.05
C GLN A 471 -5.99 62.24 -28.38
N GLN A 472 -4.79 61.69 -28.61
CA GLN A 472 -4.08 61.84 -29.89
C GLN A 472 -4.72 60.99 -30.99
N MET A 473 -5.21 59.79 -30.66
CA MET A 473 -5.84 58.86 -31.61
C MET A 473 -7.14 59.42 -32.22
N ASN A 474 -8.02 59.99 -31.40
CA ASN A 474 -9.37 60.39 -31.81
C ASN A 474 -9.44 61.61 -32.75
N ASN A 475 -8.42 62.48 -32.77
CA ASN A 475 -8.56 63.80 -33.41
C ASN A 475 -7.87 63.95 -34.77
N LEU A 476 -6.84 63.15 -35.10
CA LEU A 476 -6.02 63.38 -36.30
C LEU A 476 -5.72 62.10 -37.10
N VAL A 477 -5.40 60.99 -36.42
CA VAL A 477 -4.94 59.77 -37.10
C VAL A 477 -6.09 59.02 -37.78
N GLU A 478 -7.19 58.78 -37.06
CA GLU A 478 -8.32 58.03 -37.62
C GLU A 478 -9.13 58.84 -38.64
N THR A 479 -9.30 60.14 -38.41
CA THR A 479 -10.19 60.98 -39.22
C THR A 479 -9.54 61.46 -40.52
N LEU A 480 -8.22 61.67 -40.54
CA LEU A 480 -7.53 62.30 -41.68
C LEU A 480 -6.39 61.43 -42.23
N ALA A 481 -5.48 60.93 -41.39
CA ALA A 481 -4.28 60.25 -41.87
C ALA A 481 -4.56 58.86 -42.48
N LYS A 482 -5.25 57.96 -41.74
CA LYS A 482 -5.52 56.58 -42.20
C LYS A 482 -6.28 56.54 -43.55
N PRO A 483 -7.36 57.30 -43.77
CA PRO A 483 -8.06 57.29 -45.05
C PRO A 483 -7.21 57.78 -46.22
N VAL A 484 -6.41 58.83 -46.02
CA VAL A 484 -5.53 59.39 -47.07
C VAL A 484 -4.45 58.39 -47.46
N VAL A 485 -3.83 57.75 -46.47
CA VAL A 485 -2.79 56.73 -46.69
C VAL A 485 -3.38 55.50 -47.39
N SER A 486 -4.51 54.98 -46.90
CA SER A 486 -5.21 53.84 -47.51
C SER A 486 -5.65 54.12 -48.95
N LEU A 487 -6.17 55.33 -49.21
CA LEU A 487 -6.52 55.76 -50.57
C LEU A 487 -5.28 55.85 -51.48
N SER A 488 -4.17 56.38 -50.96
CA SER A 488 -2.92 56.50 -51.72
C SER A 488 -2.38 55.14 -52.14
N PHE A 489 -2.33 54.19 -51.20
CA PHE A 489 -1.90 52.83 -51.52
C PHE A 489 -2.89 52.11 -52.43
N SER A 490 -4.20 52.16 -52.17
CA SER A 490 -5.19 51.46 -53.01
C SER A 490 -5.24 51.95 -54.48
N LEU A 491 -4.86 53.20 -54.74
CA LEU A 491 -4.74 53.73 -56.09
C LEU A 491 -3.48 53.26 -56.82
N LEU A 492 -2.40 52.97 -56.11
CA LEU A 492 -1.10 52.60 -56.68
C LEU A 492 -0.85 51.09 -56.70
N ASP A 493 -1.41 50.35 -55.74
CA ASP A 493 -1.25 48.90 -55.60
C ASP A 493 -1.53 48.12 -56.90
N PRO A 494 -2.56 48.46 -57.71
CA PRO A 494 -2.80 47.79 -58.99
C PRO A 494 -1.70 48.00 -60.04
N PHE A 495 -0.91 49.06 -59.91
CA PHE A 495 0.13 49.44 -60.86
C PHE A 495 1.54 49.07 -60.38
N MET A 496 1.74 48.99 -59.07
CA MET A 496 3.01 48.68 -58.44
C MET A 496 2.75 47.96 -57.11
N PRO A 497 2.63 46.61 -57.10
CA PRO A 497 2.48 45.86 -55.87
C PRO A 497 3.77 45.99 -55.07
N LEU A 498 3.70 46.68 -53.93
CA LEU A 498 4.84 46.92 -53.06
C LEU A 498 4.83 45.91 -51.93
N SER A 499 5.99 45.31 -51.66
CA SER A 499 6.19 44.52 -50.44
C SER A 499 6.11 45.41 -49.19
N TYR A 500 5.98 44.77 -48.03
CA TYR A 500 5.83 45.44 -46.75
C TYR A 500 6.94 46.48 -46.45
N SER A 501 8.19 46.07 -46.62
CA SER A 501 9.36 46.93 -46.41
C SER A 501 9.45 48.08 -47.43
N GLU A 502 8.96 47.86 -48.65
CA GLU A 502 8.90 48.89 -49.69
C GLU A 502 7.79 49.90 -49.44
N LYS A 503 6.66 49.50 -48.83
CA LYS A 503 5.60 50.42 -48.39
C LYS A 503 6.11 51.38 -47.33
N GLU A 504 6.87 50.90 -46.34
CA GLU A 504 7.45 51.77 -45.32
C GLU A 504 8.44 52.76 -45.94
N LYS A 505 9.40 52.27 -46.73
CA LYS A 505 10.45 53.10 -47.32
C LYS A 505 9.91 54.16 -48.29
N ASN A 506 8.88 53.80 -49.06
CA ASN A 506 8.35 54.67 -50.11
C ASN A 506 7.08 55.44 -49.69
N ALA A 507 6.50 55.15 -48.51
CA ALA A 507 5.27 55.76 -48.02
C ALA A 507 5.24 57.29 -48.13
N PRO A 508 6.25 58.04 -47.65
CA PRO A 508 6.25 59.49 -47.73
C PRO A 508 6.19 59.98 -49.19
N THR A 509 6.93 59.30 -50.08
CA THR A 509 6.97 59.64 -51.50
C THR A 509 5.63 59.35 -52.19
N ILE A 510 5.04 58.19 -51.88
CA ILE A 510 3.76 57.72 -52.44
C ILE A 510 2.62 58.68 -52.09
N ILE A 511 2.54 59.10 -50.83
CA ILE A 511 1.49 60.03 -50.38
C ILE A 511 1.67 61.38 -51.05
N GLY A 512 2.89 61.91 -51.09
CA GLY A 512 3.20 63.17 -51.78
C GLY A 512 2.78 63.13 -53.25
N VAL A 513 3.14 62.06 -53.97
CA VAL A 513 2.76 61.88 -55.38
C VAL A 513 1.25 61.76 -55.56
N THR A 514 0.57 60.99 -54.70
CA THR A 514 -0.89 60.77 -54.81
C THR A 514 -1.66 62.07 -54.56
N LEU A 515 -1.26 62.86 -53.56
CA LEU A 515 -1.85 64.18 -53.29
C LEU A 515 -1.68 65.13 -54.49
N VAL A 516 -0.49 65.18 -55.10
CA VAL A 516 -0.24 65.99 -56.30
C VAL A 516 -1.12 65.54 -57.48
N ILE A 517 -1.28 64.24 -57.70
CA ILE A 517 -2.17 63.70 -58.74
C ILE A 517 -3.62 64.13 -58.48
N PHE A 518 -4.09 64.03 -57.25
CA PHE A 518 -5.44 64.47 -56.86
C PHE A 518 -5.63 65.97 -57.09
N ASP A 519 -4.67 66.79 -56.70
CA ASP A 519 -4.71 68.24 -56.91
C ASP A 519 -4.81 68.58 -58.40
N ILE A 520 -4.02 67.90 -59.24
CA ILE A 520 -4.09 68.05 -60.70
C ILE A 520 -5.45 67.62 -61.25
N LEU A 521 -5.96 66.45 -60.84
CA LEU A 521 -7.27 65.96 -61.31
C LEU A 521 -8.40 66.88 -60.88
N PHE A 522 -8.43 67.32 -59.62
CA PHE A 522 -9.43 68.24 -59.10
C PHE A 522 -9.36 69.58 -59.83
N PHE A 523 -8.15 70.11 -60.04
CA PHE A 523 -7.94 71.34 -60.80
C PHE A 523 -8.43 71.18 -62.25
N LEU A 524 -8.14 70.06 -62.91
CA LEU A 524 -8.65 69.75 -64.26
C LEU A 524 -10.18 69.65 -64.29
N VAL A 525 -10.82 69.08 -63.27
CA VAL A 525 -12.28 69.03 -63.14
C VAL A 525 -12.85 70.45 -62.97
N CYS A 526 -12.24 71.29 -62.13
CA CYS A 526 -12.65 72.69 -61.99
C CYS A 526 -12.52 73.46 -63.31
N VAL A 527 -11.39 73.32 -64.01
CA VAL A 527 -11.15 73.94 -65.31
C VAL A 527 -12.13 73.39 -66.36
N GLY A 528 -12.33 72.08 -66.42
CA GLY A 528 -13.26 71.42 -67.34
C GLY A 528 -14.72 71.84 -67.10
N THR A 529 -15.14 71.93 -65.85
CA THR A 529 -16.47 72.42 -65.44
C THR A 529 -16.66 73.88 -65.85
N PHE A 530 -15.65 74.71 -65.62
CA PHE A 530 -15.64 76.10 -66.08
C PHE A 530 -15.74 76.21 -67.60
N LEU A 531 -14.92 75.45 -68.35
CA LEU A 531 -14.97 75.40 -69.82
C LEU A 531 -16.34 74.92 -70.31
N TYR A 532 -16.97 73.96 -69.63
CA TYR A 532 -18.32 73.51 -69.91
C TYR A 532 -19.36 74.62 -69.71
N PHE A 533 -19.29 75.39 -68.62
CA PHE A 533 -20.19 76.51 -68.37
C PHE A 533 -20.01 77.66 -69.38
N VAL A 534 -18.77 77.93 -69.78
CA VAL A 534 -18.43 78.89 -70.84
C VAL A 534 -19.01 78.42 -72.18
N ARG A 535 -18.80 77.14 -72.56
CA ARG A 535 -19.33 76.55 -73.79
C ARG A 535 -20.86 76.54 -73.83
N SER A 536 -21.50 76.27 -72.69
CA SER A 536 -22.96 76.27 -72.54
C SER A 536 -23.58 77.67 -72.53
N ARG A 537 -22.79 78.72 -72.80
CA ARG A 537 -23.17 80.14 -72.78
C ARG A 537 -23.81 80.59 -71.46
N ARG A 538 -23.57 79.86 -70.36
CA ARG A 538 -24.06 80.26 -69.03
C ARG A 538 -23.16 81.33 -68.40
N ILE A 539 -21.95 81.53 -68.93
CA ILE A 539 -20.99 82.53 -68.49
C ILE A 539 -20.48 83.29 -69.72
N GLU A 540 -20.63 84.61 -69.74
CA GLU A 540 -20.05 85.48 -70.76
C GLU A 540 -18.68 86.02 -70.32
N LEU A 541 -17.64 85.75 -71.11
CA LEU A 541 -16.26 86.11 -70.77
C LEU A 541 -15.86 87.49 -71.29
N HIS A 542 -16.23 88.55 -70.56
CA HIS A 542 -15.65 89.88 -70.78
C HIS A 542 -14.17 89.95 -70.31
N LYS A 543 -13.44 91.01 -70.70
CA LYS A 543 -12.02 91.20 -70.32
C LYS A 543 -11.79 91.13 -68.80
N VAL A 544 -12.67 91.73 -68.00
CA VAL A 544 -12.59 91.73 -66.53
C VAL A 544 -12.90 90.35 -65.95
N ALA A 545 -13.93 89.66 -66.47
CA ALA A 545 -14.30 88.32 -66.01
C ALA A 545 -13.17 87.30 -66.22
N ARG A 546 -12.43 87.38 -67.33
CA ARG A 546 -11.27 86.50 -67.59
C ARG A 546 -10.16 86.64 -66.54
N ILE A 547 -9.85 87.88 -66.15
CA ILE A 547 -8.84 88.16 -65.13
C ILE A 547 -9.31 87.63 -63.77
N LEU A 548 -10.58 87.85 -63.42
CA LEU A 548 -11.16 87.34 -62.17
C LEU A 548 -11.09 85.80 -62.09
N TRP A 549 -11.45 85.10 -63.16
CA TRP A 549 -11.36 83.63 -63.20
C TRP A 549 -9.92 83.13 -63.11
N ALA A 550 -8.95 83.82 -63.72
CA ALA A 550 -7.54 83.48 -63.56
C ALA A 550 -7.08 83.60 -62.09
N PHE A 551 -7.53 84.64 -61.38
CA PHE A 551 -7.29 84.78 -59.94
C PHE A 551 -7.96 83.68 -59.11
N ILE A 552 -9.20 83.31 -59.44
CA ILE A 552 -9.91 82.22 -58.77
C ILE A 552 -9.15 80.90 -58.94
N PHE A 553 -8.69 80.57 -60.15
CA PHE A 553 -7.91 79.35 -60.38
C PHE A 553 -6.55 79.38 -59.68
N ALA A 554 -5.84 80.52 -59.70
CA ALA A 554 -4.59 80.67 -58.96
C ALA A 554 -4.81 80.49 -57.45
N PHE A 555 -5.91 81.02 -56.90
CA PHE A 555 -6.28 80.86 -55.49
C PHE A 555 -6.66 79.42 -55.15
N ILE A 556 -7.43 78.74 -56.01
CA ILE A 556 -7.75 77.31 -55.84
C ILE A 556 -6.47 76.48 -55.85
N ALA A 557 -5.57 76.70 -56.81
CA ALA A 557 -4.29 75.99 -56.88
C ALA A 557 -3.43 76.21 -55.63
N LEU A 558 -3.41 77.43 -55.09
CA LEU A 558 -2.70 77.75 -53.85
C LEU A 558 -3.32 77.05 -52.63
N ILE A 559 -4.65 77.04 -52.51
CA ILE A 559 -5.35 76.33 -51.42
C ILE A 559 -5.08 74.83 -51.49
N LEU A 560 -5.13 74.24 -52.69
CA LEU A 560 -4.82 72.82 -52.89
C LEU A 560 -3.38 72.51 -52.46
N ALA A 561 -2.40 73.29 -52.94
CA ALA A 561 -1.01 73.10 -52.56
C ALA A 561 -0.77 73.21 -51.05
N LEU A 562 -1.39 74.19 -50.38
CA LEU A 562 -1.29 74.35 -48.92
C LEU A 562 -2.00 73.23 -48.17
N GLY A 563 -3.17 72.78 -48.65
CA GLY A 563 -3.92 71.68 -48.08
C GLY A 563 -3.16 70.35 -48.18
N SER A 564 -2.60 70.06 -49.35
CA SER A 564 -1.77 68.89 -49.60
C SER A 564 -0.47 68.93 -48.79
N LEU A 565 0.17 70.09 -48.64
CA LEU A 565 1.34 70.22 -47.77
C LEU A 565 0.99 69.98 -46.29
N ALA A 566 -0.15 70.48 -45.83
CA ALA A 566 -0.63 70.24 -44.47
C ALA A 566 -0.94 68.74 -44.24
N LEU A 567 -1.62 68.08 -45.19
CA LEU A 567 -1.90 66.65 -45.13
C LEU A 567 -0.61 65.80 -45.19
N TYR A 568 0.34 66.19 -46.04
CA TYR A 568 1.66 65.55 -46.12
C TYR A 568 2.39 65.66 -44.78
N ASN A 569 2.48 66.86 -44.21
CA ASN A 569 3.13 67.05 -42.92
C ASN A 569 2.42 66.30 -41.79
N VAL A 570 1.08 66.19 -41.82
CA VAL A 570 0.35 65.36 -40.86
C VAL A 570 0.66 63.89 -41.05
N ALA A 571 0.74 63.40 -42.29
CA ALA A 571 1.11 62.01 -42.57
C ALA A 571 2.56 61.70 -42.18
N ASP A 572 3.49 62.61 -42.45
CA ASP A 572 4.93 62.51 -42.16
C ASP A 572 5.22 62.67 -40.65
N MET A 573 4.51 63.54 -39.93
CA MET A 573 4.61 63.59 -38.47
C MET A 573 4.08 62.29 -37.82
N GLN A 574 3.14 61.61 -38.48
CA GLN A 574 2.52 60.36 -38.01
C GLN A 574 3.17 59.10 -38.60
N SER A 575 4.19 59.25 -39.47
CA SER A 575 5.04 58.13 -39.89
C SER A 575 6.05 57.72 -38.82
N ASN A 576 6.21 58.56 -37.80
CA ASN A 576 7.00 58.26 -36.61
C ASN A 576 6.34 57.15 -35.76
N PRO A 577 7.10 56.49 -34.86
CA PRO A 577 6.56 55.52 -33.94
C PRO A 577 5.30 56.03 -33.23
N THR A 578 4.25 55.21 -33.25
CA THR A 578 3.00 55.43 -32.52
C THR A 578 3.10 54.87 -31.10
N THR A 579 2.01 54.94 -30.33
CA THR A 579 1.95 54.40 -28.97
C THR A 579 1.48 52.95 -28.96
N TYR A 580 1.85 52.23 -27.89
CA TYR A 580 1.38 50.86 -27.66
C TYR A 580 -0.15 50.74 -27.70
N ASP A 581 -0.90 51.66 -27.08
CA ASP A 581 -2.37 51.57 -27.06
C ASP A 581 -2.99 51.67 -28.46
N VAL A 582 -2.40 52.44 -29.37
CA VAL A 582 -2.89 52.54 -30.75
C VAL A 582 -2.65 51.23 -31.50
N PHE A 583 -1.47 50.62 -31.34
CA PHE A 583 -1.20 49.28 -31.88
C PHE A 583 -2.10 48.21 -31.25
N LEU A 584 -2.29 48.23 -29.93
CA LEU A 584 -3.12 47.29 -29.21
C LEU A 584 -4.58 47.34 -29.68
N ASN A 585 -5.09 48.53 -30.02
CA ASN A 585 -6.44 48.67 -30.60
C ASN A 585 -6.54 48.01 -31.98
N GLU A 586 -5.53 48.16 -32.84
CA GLU A 586 -5.46 47.45 -34.13
C GLU A 586 -5.37 45.93 -33.95
N LEU A 587 -4.55 45.47 -33.00
CA LEU A 587 -4.42 44.06 -32.62
C LEU A 587 -5.76 43.48 -32.13
N LYS A 588 -6.48 44.22 -31.28
CA LYS A 588 -7.81 43.83 -30.78
C LYS A 588 -8.84 43.75 -31.89
N GLY A 589 -8.82 44.71 -32.82
CA GLY A 589 -9.73 44.75 -33.96
C GLY A 589 -9.50 43.67 -35.02
N SER A 590 -8.30 43.10 -35.10
CA SER A 590 -7.97 42.08 -36.11
C SER A 590 -8.29 40.65 -35.65
N THR A 591 -8.82 39.80 -36.52
CA THR A 591 -8.98 38.35 -36.26
C THR A 591 -7.70 37.56 -36.52
N LYS A 592 -6.83 38.06 -37.41
CA LYS A 592 -5.54 37.47 -37.79
C LYS A 592 -4.39 38.31 -37.27
N VAL A 593 -3.36 37.67 -36.75
CA VAL A 593 -2.20 38.35 -36.16
C VAL A 593 -0.91 37.61 -36.52
N GLY A 594 0.16 38.36 -36.78
CA GLY A 594 1.49 37.80 -37.01
C GLY A 594 2.33 37.82 -35.73
N VAL A 595 3.10 36.78 -35.49
CA VAL A 595 4.19 36.77 -34.50
C VAL A 595 5.45 36.33 -35.21
N VAL A 596 6.46 37.20 -35.21
CA VAL A 596 7.73 37.00 -35.92
C VAL A 596 8.86 36.99 -34.91
N ALA A 597 9.71 35.97 -34.94
CA ALA A 597 11.01 35.99 -34.29
C ALA A 597 12.09 36.26 -35.34
N ASP A 598 12.82 37.36 -35.22
CA ASP A 598 13.98 37.64 -36.06
C ASP A 598 15.21 36.91 -35.51
N LEU A 599 15.58 35.83 -36.20
CA LEU A 599 16.69 34.94 -35.88
C LEU A 599 17.93 35.26 -36.72
N THR A 600 17.90 36.34 -37.51
CA THR A 600 18.94 36.68 -38.48
C THR A 600 20.28 36.89 -37.78
N GLY A 601 21.26 36.04 -38.10
CA GLY A 601 22.60 36.13 -37.53
C GLY A 601 22.71 35.67 -36.07
N LEU A 602 21.64 35.11 -35.49
CA LEU A 602 21.62 34.65 -34.10
C LEU A 602 21.98 33.16 -33.98
N ASN A 603 22.79 32.85 -32.98
CA ASN A 603 23.12 31.49 -32.56
C ASN A 603 23.01 31.37 -31.03
N GLY A 604 23.01 30.13 -30.52
CA GLY A 604 23.03 29.87 -29.08
C GLY A 604 21.73 30.19 -28.35
N THR A 605 21.87 30.62 -27.09
CA THR A 605 20.80 30.77 -26.09
C THR A 605 19.78 31.85 -26.46
N ILE A 606 20.22 33.03 -26.89
CA ILE A 606 19.31 34.12 -27.28
C ILE A 606 18.34 33.73 -28.42
N ARG A 607 18.79 32.88 -29.36
CA ARG A 607 17.94 32.35 -30.43
C ARG A 607 16.83 31.48 -29.83
N GLU A 608 17.15 30.65 -28.85
CA GLU A 608 16.19 29.78 -28.16
C GLU A 608 15.20 30.60 -27.32
N SER A 609 15.67 31.61 -26.57
CA SER A 609 14.83 32.52 -25.80
C SER A 609 13.83 33.29 -26.67
N LEU A 610 14.28 33.81 -27.83
CA LEU A 610 13.41 34.48 -28.82
C LEU A 610 12.33 33.55 -29.37
N VAL A 611 12.72 32.33 -29.79
CA VAL A 611 11.77 31.32 -30.29
C VAL A 611 10.75 30.98 -29.20
N ASN A 612 11.21 30.63 -28.00
CA ASN A 612 10.36 30.31 -26.86
C ASN A 612 9.39 31.45 -26.51
N CYS A 613 9.87 32.70 -26.52
CA CYS A 613 9.02 33.84 -26.26
C CYS A 613 7.98 34.06 -27.36
N SER A 614 8.38 33.95 -28.63
CA SER A 614 7.46 34.06 -29.76
C SER A 614 6.35 33.00 -29.73
N GLU A 615 6.68 31.77 -29.32
CA GLU A 615 5.70 30.70 -29.11
C GLU A 615 4.74 31.03 -27.96
N ARG A 616 5.23 31.56 -26.83
CA ARG A 616 4.37 31.99 -25.71
C ARG A 616 3.42 33.11 -26.12
N VAL A 617 3.91 34.09 -26.89
CA VAL A 617 3.08 35.16 -27.46
C VAL A 617 2.01 34.59 -28.41
N ALA A 618 2.41 33.67 -29.30
CA ALA A 618 1.49 33.04 -30.22
C ALA A 618 0.40 32.21 -29.50
N LEU A 619 0.78 31.44 -28.49
CA LEU A 619 -0.16 30.69 -27.64
C LEU A 619 -1.12 31.61 -26.89
N LYS A 620 -0.62 32.73 -26.33
CA LYS A 620 -1.48 33.72 -25.67
C LYS A 620 -2.50 34.29 -26.63
N LEU A 621 -2.08 34.75 -27.81
CA LEU A 621 -2.97 35.32 -28.83
C LEU A 621 -3.98 34.27 -29.34
N GLY A 622 -3.55 33.02 -29.51
CA GLY A 622 -4.44 31.90 -29.85
C GLY A 622 -5.51 31.66 -28.77
N SER A 623 -5.16 31.77 -27.48
CA SER A 623 -6.12 31.66 -26.37
C SER A 623 -7.19 32.77 -26.39
N LEU A 624 -6.89 33.90 -27.03
CA LEU A 624 -7.82 35.01 -27.28
C LEU A 624 -8.60 34.86 -28.60
N GLN A 625 -8.62 33.65 -29.17
CA GLN A 625 -9.33 33.31 -30.41
C GLN A 625 -8.84 34.09 -31.64
N LYS A 626 -7.54 34.45 -31.67
CA LYS A 626 -6.89 35.00 -32.86
C LYS A 626 -6.35 33.86 -33.73
N ASP A 627 -6.40 34.04 -35.04
CA ASP A 627 -5.70 33.19 -36.01
C ASP A 627 -4.25 33.70 -36.13
N VAL A 628 -3.32 32.95 -35.53
CA VAL A 628 -1.93 33.38 -35.34
C VAL A 628 -1.02 32.79 -36.41
N MET A 629 -0.39 33.67 -37.19
CA MET A 629 0.66 33.32 -38.13
C MET A 629 2.02 33.47 -37.44
N HIS A 630 2.65 32.35 -37.11
CA HIS A 630 3.93 32.32 -36.39
C HIS A 630 5.09 32.04 -37.36
N TYR A 631 6.06 32.94 -37.40
CA TYR A 631 7.19 32.90 -38.32
C TYR A 631 8.53 33.10 -37.60
N GLY A 632 9.57 32.40 -38.05
CA GLY A 632 10.96 32.68 -37.69
C GLY A 632 11.74 33.20 -38.90
N PHE A 633 12.22 34.44 -38.88
CA PHE A 633 13.01 35.01 -39.98
C PHE A 633 14.49 34.70 -39.77
N ASP A 634 15.14 34.12 -40.77
CA ASP A 634 16.57 33.78 -40.73
C ASP A 634 17.23 34.27 -42.03
N GLY A 635 17.61 35.55 -42.03
CA GLY A 635 18.12 36.25 -43.20
C GLY A 635 17.05 36.42 -44.29
N GLU A 636 17.29 35.85 -45.47
CA GLU A 636 16.39 35.91 -46.65
C GLU A 636 15.30 34.82 -46.63
N ASN A 637 15.32 33.94 -45.62
CA ASN A 637 14.37 32.86 -45.48
C ASN A 637 13.47 33.08 -44.27
N CYS A 638 12.28 32.47 -44.28
CA CYS A 638 11.40 32.37 -43.13
C CYS A 638 11.03 30.91 -42.87
N ILE A 639 10.84 30.56 -41.60
CA ILE A 639 10.49 29.23 -41.12
C ILE A 639 9.02 29.26 -40.68
N VAL A 640 8.21 28.36 -41.25
CA VAL A 640 6.77 28.19 -40.96
C VAL A 640 6.52 26.70 -40.70
N PHE A 641 6.12 26.29 -39.48
CA PHE A 641 5.84 24.88 -39.16
C PHE A 641 6.92 23.88 -39.66
N ASN A 642 8.20 24.24 -39.54
CA ASN A 642 9.39 23.50 -40.03
C ASN A 642 9.61 23.49 -41.55
N GLU A 643 8.81 24.23 -42.33
CA GLU A 643 9.07 24.48 -43.75
C GLU A 643 9.80 25.81 -43.93
N THR A 644 10.76 25.85 -44.86
CA THR A 644 11.48 27.08 -45.22
C THR A 644 10.86 27.69 -46.46
N GLN A 645 10.46 28.96 -46.39
CA GLN A 645 9.97 29.77 -47.50
C GLN A 645 10.84 31.02 -47.67
N SER A 646 10.68 31.76 -48.77
CA SER A 646 11.36 33.05 -48.92
C SER A 646 10.73 34.08 -47.99
N ARG A 647 11.56 34.96 -47.41
CA ARG A 647 11.11 36.05 -46.53
C ARG A 647 10.00 36.89 -47.15
N THR A 648 10.13 37.26 -48.42
CA THR A 648 9.11 38.01 -49.17
C THR A 648 7.75 37.29 -49.20
N SER A 649 7.74 35.95 -49.32
CA SER A 649 6.50 35.16 -49.29
C SER A 649 5.81 35.26 -47.93
N CYS A 650 6.57 35.16 -46.84
CA CYS A 650 6.03 35.32 -45.49
C CYS A 650 5.56 36.76 -45.21
N GLU A 651 6.33 37.77 -45.61
CA GLU A 651 5.97 39.18 -45.45
C GLU A 651 4.67 39.52 -46.21
N ASN A 652 4.47 38.99 -47.42
CA ASN A 652 3.23 39.17 -48.18
C ASN A 652 2.00 38.59 -47.45
N ASN A 653 2.16 37.53 -46.66
CA ASN A 653 1.08 36.96 -45.85
C ASN A 653 0.77 37.82 -44.59
N LEU A 654 1.71 38.66 -44.16
CA LEU A 654 1.59 39.51 -42.98
C LEU A 654 1.03 40.91 -43.29
N ASP A 655 1.14 41.38 -44.54
CA ASP A 655 0.94 42.77 -44.99
C ASP A 655 -0.42 43.41 -44.63
N ALA A 656 -1.46 42.63 -44.32
CA ALA A 656 -2.78 43.12 -43.91
C ALA A 656 -3.08 43.01 -42.40
N HIS A 657 -2.16 42.45 -41.61
CA HIS A 657 -2.43 42.00 -40.25
C HIS A 657 -1.48 42.65 -39.24
N PRO A 658 -1.92 42.91 -38.00
CA PRO A 658 -1.02 43.35 -36.94
C PRO A 658 0.04 42.29 -36.65
N VAL A 659 1.31 42.70 -36.57
CA VAL A 659 2.47 41.82 -36.39
C VAL A 659 3.22 42.22 -35.11
N ILE A 660 3.63 41.23 -34.32
CA ILE A 660 4.56 41.41 -33.22
C ILE A 660 5.90 40.82 -33.65
N ILE A 661 6.93 41.64 -33.76
CA ILE A 661 8.27 41.25 -34.16
C ILE A 661 9.13 41.26 -32.89
N LEU A 662 9.77 40.13 -32.60
CA LEU A 662 10.73 39.97 -31.52
C LEU A 662 12.12 39.87 -32.15
N SER A 663 13.03 40.75 -31.79
CA SER A 663 14.39 40.81 -32.35
C SER A 663 15.43 41.00 -31.25
N SER A 664 16.66 40.52 -31.44
CA SER A 664 17.74 40.76 -30.48
C SER A 664 18.20 42.23 -30.50
N GLY A 665 18.52 42.79 -29.35
CA GLY A 665 19.13 44.11 -29.21
C GLY A 665 20.06 44.19 -27.99
N GLU A 666 20.91 45.22 -27.94
CA GLU A 666 21.74 45.52 -26.75
C GLU A 666 20.95 46.26 -25.66
N GLU A 667 19.85 46.92 -26.04
CA GLU A 667 18.97 47.65 -25.13
C GLU A 667 17.53 47.20 -25.35
N ASP A 668 16.78 47.12 -24.26
CA ASP A 668 15.34 46.86 -24.32
C ASP A 668 14.62 48.05 -24.95
N LYS A 669 13.93 47.79 -26.05
CA LYS A 669 13.23 48.83 -26.81
C LYS A 669 11.96 48.29 -27.43
N ALA A 670 10.89 49.09 -27.34
CA ALA A 670 9.64 48.82 -28.03
C ALA A 670 9.32 49.94 -29.02
N THR A 671 9.03 49.56 -30.26
CA THR A 671 8.62 50.48 -31.33
C THR A 671 7.28 50.02 -31.89
N PHE A 672 6.32 50.93 -31.98
CA PHE A 672 4.97 50.63 -32.47
C PHE A 672 4.67 51.44 -33.72
N ARG A 673 4.03 50.84 -34.71
CA ARG A 673 3.64 51.49 -35.96
C ARG A 673 2.26 50.97 -36.37
N VAL A 674 1.40 51.86 -36.88
CA VAL A 674 0.04 51.48 -37.34
C VAL A 674 -0.39 52.13 -38.65
N LEU A 675 0.37 53.10 -39.17
CA LEU A 675 -0.07 53.91 -40.32
C LEU A 675 0.31 53.25 -41.65
N TYR A 676 1.58 52.88 -41.81
CA TYR A 676 2.09 52.22 -43.02
C TYR A 676 2.27 50.73 -42.81
N THR A 677 2.84 50.39 -41.66
CA THR A 677 3.02 49.05 -41.14
C THR A 677 2.19 48.94 -39.87
N LYS A 678 1.61 47.75 -39.62
CA LYS A 678 0.90 47.43 -38.37
C LYS A 678 1.77 46.55 -37.51
N GLU A 679 2.86 47.08 -36.97
CA GLU A 679 3.86 46.28 -36.25
C GLU A 679 4.17 46.83 -34.86
N ALA A 680 4.46 45.90 -33.96
CA ALA A 680 5.13 46.15 -32.70
C ALA A 680 6.46 45.40 -32.73
N THR A 681 7.56 46.13 -32.75
CA THR A 681 8.92 45.56 -32.67
C THR A 681 9.41 45.67 -31.24
N LEU A 682 9.74 44.55 -30.63
CA LEU A 682 10.38 44.45 -29.32
C LEU A 682 11.80 43.95 -29.52
N GLU A 683 12.76 44.77 -29.14
CA GLU A 683 14.20 44.49 -29.13
C GLU A 683 14.64 44.28 -27.68
N GLY A 684 15.51 43.31 -27.42
CA GLY A 684 16.04 43.03 -26.08
C GLY A 684 17.11 41.93 -26.07
N ASP A 685 17.64 41.64 -24.88
CA ASP A 685 18.64 40.60 -24.66
C ASP A 685 18.03 39.21 -24.36
N GLU A 686 18.86 38.24 -23.99
CA GLU A 686 18.41 36.90 -23.59
C GLU A 686 17.45 36.93 -22.38
N ASN A 687 17.77 37.72 -21.35
CA ASN A 687 16.97 37.77 -20.12
C ASN A 687 15.58 38.35 -20.38
N PHE A 688 15.50 39.41 -21.21
CA PHE A 688 14.25 40.02 -21.63
C PHE A 688 13.31 39.00 -22.29
N PHE A 689 13.83 38.16 -23.18
CA PHE A 689 13.03 37.14 -23.87
C PHE A 689 12.79 35.88 -23.04
N ASP A 690 13.66 35.53 -22.10
CA ASP A 690 13.41 34.44 -21.14
C ASP A 690 12.22 34.75 -20.22
N GLU A 691 12.15 35.99 -19.72
CA GLU A 691 11.01 36.47 -18.95
C GLU A 691 9.74 36.51 -19.82
N CYS A 692 9.88 36.95 -21.08
CA CYS A 692 8.82 37.06 -22.07
C CYS A 692 7.57 37.80 -21.54
N ALA A 693 7.76 38.93 -20.88
CA ALA A 693 6.68 39.72 -20.27
C ALA A 693 5.58 40.10 -21.27
N ILE A 694 5.93 40.32 -22.55
CA ILE A 694 4.98 40.59 -23.64
C ILE A 694 3.90 39.51 -23.77
N SER A 695 4.21 38.24 -23.57
CA SER A 695 3.23 37.15 -23.63
C SER A 695 2.15 37.23 -22.54
N ARG A 696 2.41 37.93 -21.44
CA ARG A 696 1.47 38.09 -20.32
C ARG A 696 0.59 39.33 -20.49
N VAL A 697 1.13 40.39 -21.09
CA VAL A 697 0.42 41.66 -21.29
C VAL A 697 -0.26 41.81 -22.66
N VAL A 698 0.08 40.96 -23.63
CA VAL A 698 -0.57 40.97 -24.96
C VAL A 698 -1.96 40.33 -24.84
N GLY A 699 -2.99 41.16 -24.65
CA GLY A 699 -4.38 40.73 -24.51
C GLY A 699 -5.32 41.77 -23.93
#